data_AF-A0A7Y1XSL8-F1
#
_entry.id   AF-A0A7Y1XSL8-F1
#
_cell.length_a   1.000
_cell.length_b   1.000
_cell.length_c   1.000
_cell.angle_alpha   90.00
_cell.angle_beta   90.00
_cell.angle_gamma   90.00
#
_symmetry.space_group_name_H-M   'P 1'
#
loop_
_entity.id
_entity.type
_entity.pdbx_description
1 polymer ?
#
loop_
_entity_poly.entity_id
_entity_poly.type
_entity_poly.pdbx_seq_one_letter_code
_entity_poly.pdbx_strand_id
1 'polypeptide(L)'
;MSARWVSAVSLLAVVGCSQSDFGGFPTPGELPEAPEGPGHPAWGDTDISCISQSDCAPSESCENNVCMPARCGDGPYDSSSPIGPVYLFFEDKEILAADSNLVDGGYWVDGYLPSSSDITYRSGGSWNMGGGAILDVAGGNVLGQRPDGAVAVVAGSATIQVRHDNGDSSLSIGFQPIAVAAGDIDQDSVDEIVALGSSGKYAICDAAEGACENFTVEGATEGYDVTIGDVDGDNFKEPVFHVKKNGDEHIVALNYDYEETGEPKWIGGPSDGYLAISAGTVDDNADKVIALRDGGGFGWIDDKLDTLQLSETSVSKLGTASVSSEARDVELDDMDMDGRDEIALLQGEAEVQLRRPVSASTHTIMVTKTLSVTDAPLRLGLADLDGDSPSARQVGGPELVPGGITPIMALQFPPFSQTFSDASSYLFIGQTENISEDFSDSMSVRYGVGVGFEAKIKGVVRAGFMARFGREFSKRRTLGKRYTIGSRFSISPDVDAHGNDFSVVMVSSGCFHAYRYEIDDPVGALDEELGGSTMGMMVPVGGQVTVWSSKRYNALAKHLGNLPVIETPVRIGDPSSYPASPMTTTLGAVQADDAVFPRTPDLKVSDVGIVGYWLAVGEYEVNERSQSIDLSGYGDVGVGPVSLNFDVGLNQGRS
;
A
#
# COMPACT_ATOMS: atom_id res chain seq x y z
N MET A 1 -16.87 -58.37 7.54
CA MET A 1 -17.55 -57.35 6.72
C MET A 1 -16.68 -56.13 6.72
N SER A 2 -16.03 -55.87 5.60
CA SER A 2 -15.03 -54.83 5.38
C SER A 2 -15.71 -53.51 5.03
N ALA A 3 -15.56 -52.49 5.87
CA ALA A 3 -15.82 -51.10 5.49
C ALA A 3 -14.47 -50.41 5.33
N ARG A 4 -14.11 -50.13 4.08
CA ARG A 4 -12.94 -49.34 3.70
C ARG A 4 -13.26 -47.88 3.98
N TRP A 5 -12.46 -47.25 4.84
CA TRP A 5 -12.36 -45.80 4.92
C TRP A 5 -11.42 -45.35 3.80
N VAL A 6 -11.94 -44.55 2.88
CA VAL A 6 -11.15 -43.83 1.88
C VAL A 6 -10.80 -42.49 2.50
N SER A 7 -9.60 -42.37 3.05
CA SER A 7 -9.01 -41.08 3.35
C SER A 7 -8.58 -40.45 2.03
N ALA A 8 -9.26 -39.39 1.61
CA ALA A 8 -8.77 -38.50 0.58
C ALA A 8 -7.62 -37.69 1.18
N VAL A 9 -6.39 -38.15 0.91
CA VAL A 9 -5.19 -37.33 1.10
C VAL A 9 -5.11 -36.45 -0.14
N SER A 10 -5.51 -35.19 -0.01
CA SER A 10 -5.19 -34.16 -0.99
C SER A 10 -3.68 -33.89 -0.91
N LEU A 11 -2.91 -34.61 -1.73
CA LEU A 11 -1.57 -34.17 -2.09
C LEU A 11 -1.75 -32.89 -2.93
N LEU A 12 -1.55 -31.73 -2.30
CA LEU A 12 -1.12 -30.55 -3.03
C LEU A 12 0.24 -30.90 -3.64
N ALA A 13 0.23 -31.24 -4.92
CA ALA A 13 1.41 -31.23 -5.75
C ALA A 13 1.82 -29.78 -5.91
N VAL A 14 2.66 -29.28 -4.99
CA VAL A 14 3.53 -28.15 -5.30
C VAL A 14 4.37 -28.64 -6.47
N VAL A 15 4.04 -28.15 -7.66
CA VAL A 15 4.90 -28.28 -8.83
C VAL A 15 6.10 -27.37 -8.55
N GLY A 16 7.01 -27.85 -7.69
CA GLY A 16 8.35 -27.33 -7.65
C GLY A 16 8.90 -27.51 -9.05
N CYS A 17 9.16 -26.41 -9.74
CA CYS A 17 9.95 -26.45 -10.95
C CYS A 17 11.25 -27.18 -10.60
N SER A 18 11.35 -28.44 -11.02
CA SER A 18 12.56 -29.24 -10.93
C SER A 18 13.60 -28.57 -11.81
N GLN A 19 14.36 -27.66 -11.21
CA GLN A 19 15.47 -26.92 -11.80
C GLN A 19 16.71 -27.85 -11.99
N SER A 20 16.47 -29.10 -12.38
CA SER A 20 17.50 -30.13 -12.54
C SER A 20 18.12 -30.18 -13.93
N ASP A 21 17.62 -29.40 -14.89
CA ASP A 21 18.21 -29.27 -16.23
C ASP A 21 19.00 -27.96 -16.36
N PHE A 22 19.97 -27.76 -15.47
CA PHE A 22 21.17 -27.03 -15.90
C PHE A 22 21.94 -27.99 -16.81
N GLY A 23 21.76 -27.83 -18.12
CA GLY A 23 22.56 -28.52 -19.13
C GLY A 23 24.03 -28.47 -18.74
N GLY A 24 24.69 -29.64 -18.76
CA GLY A 24 26.02 -29.84 -18.20
C GLY A 24 26.98 -28.70 -18.53
N PHE A 25 27.60 -28.14 -17.48
CA PHE A 25 28.65 -27.13 -17.61
C PHE A 25 29.69 -27.58 -18.64
N PRO A 26 30.05 -26.74 -19.63
CA PRO A 26 31.13 -27.07 -20.54
C PRO A 26 32.42 -27.30 -19.74
N THR A 27 33.14 -28.36 -20.11
CA THR A 27 34.45 -28.65 -19.53
C THR A 27 35.41 -27.46 -19.74
N PRO A 28 36.29 -27.14 -18.76
CA PRO A 28 37.24 -26.04 -18.90
C PRO A 28 38.15 -26.27 -20.12
N GLY A 29 37.93 -25.51 -21.20
CA GLY A 29 38.72 -25.61 -22.43
C GLY A 29 37.97 -25.41 -23.74
N GLU A 30 36.63 -25.42 -23.75
CA GLU A 30 35.83 -25.17 -24.97
C GLU A 30 34.76 -24.11 -24.68
N LEU A 31 35.16 -22.84 -24.61
CA LEU A 31 34.23 -21.74 -24.81
C LEU A 31 34.28 -21.35 -26.28
N PRO A 32 33.13 -21.26 -26.99
CA PRO A 32 33.11 -20.68 -28.33
C PRO A 32 33.68 -19.27 -28.25
N GLU A 33 34.57 -18.91 -29.17
CA GLU A 33 35.00 -17.52 -29.36
C GLU A 33 33.73 -16.68 -29.55
N ALA A 34 33.43 -15.82 -28.58
CA ALA A 34 32.26 -14.99 -28.65
C ALA A 34 32.48 -13.87 -29.70
N PRO A 35 31.42 -13.45 -30.42
CA PRO A 35 31.54 -12.66 -31.63
C PRO A 35 32.14 -11.27 -31.39
N GLU A 36 33.12 -10.87 -32.21
CA GLU A 36 33.78 -9.56 -32.15
C GLU A 36 32.77 -8.40 -32.39
N GLY A 37 32.36 -7.74 -31.31
CA GLY A 37 31.59 -6.48 -31.31
C GLY A 37 32.12 -5.48 -30.25
N PRO A 38 31.63 -4.24 -30.21
CA PRO A 38 31.92 -3.31 -29.10
C PRO A 38 31.62 -3.98 -27.74
N GLY A 39 32.59 -3.95 -26.82
CA GLY A 39 32.53 -4.67 -25.54
C GLY A 39 33.25 -6.03 -25.51
N HIS A 40 33.87 -6.47 -26.62
CA HIS A 40 34.56 -7.77 -26.69
C HIS A 40 36.03 -7.79 -26.28
N PRO A 41 36.68 -6.65 -25.96
CA PRO A 41 37.56 -6.60 -24.81
C PRO A 41 36.81 -5.93 -23.66
N ALA A 42 36.37 -6.73 -22.69
CA ALA A 42 35.53 -6.31 -21.56
C ALA A 42 36.15 -5.22 -20.65
N TRP A 43 37.41 -4.84 -20.88
CA TRP A 43 38.16 -3.94 -20.03
C TRP A 43 39.07 -3.04 -20.84
N GLY A 44 38.82 -1.73 -20.74
CA GLY A 44 39.66 -0.68 -21.33
C GLY A 44 39.01 0.08 -22.49
N ASP A 45 37.97 -0.48 -23.11
CA ASP A 45 37.27 0.21 -24.19
C ASP A 45 36.36 1.33 -23.64
N THR A 46 36.56 2.53 -24.17
CA THR A 46 35.68 3.68 -23.95
C THR A 46 34.62 3.80 -25.02
N ASP A 47 34.70 2.97 -26.07
CA ASP A 47 33.67 2.88 -27.09
C ASP A 47 32.43 2.22 -26.49
N ILE A 48 31.42 3.05 -26.28
CA ILE A 48 30.08 2.63 -25.87
C ILE A 48 29.12 2.71 -27.05
N SER A 49 29.59 3.01 -28.27
CA SER A 49 28.70 3.23 -29.41
C SER A 49 28.12 1.93 -29.95
N CYS A 50 26.91 2.01 -30.47
CA CYS A 50 26.23 0.89 -31.12
C CYS A 50 25.37 1.38 -32.27
N ILE A 51 25.13 0.52 -33.25
CA ILE A 51 24.18 0.74 -34.35
C ILE A 51 22.95 -0.14 -34.14
N SER A 52 23.15 -1.31 -33.54
CA SER A 52 22.13 -2.33 -33.32
C SER A 52 22.39 -3.13 -32.04
N GLN A 53 21.40 -3.91 -31.61
CA GLN A 53 21.47 -4.75 -30.41
C GLN A 53 22.65 -5.75 -30.43
N SER A 54 23.09 -6.21 -31.60
CA SER A 54 24.22 -7.14 -31.71
C SER A 54 25.57 -6.51 -31.44
N ASP A 55 25.65 -5.18 -31.38
CA ASP A 55 26.87 -4.46 -31.06
C ASP A 55 27.10 -4.34 -29.54
N CYS A 56 26.14 -4.78 -28.72
CA CYS A 56 26.18 -4.67 -27.26
C CYS A 56 26.35 -6.03 -26.59
N ALA A 57 26.81 -6.02 -25.33
CA ALA A 57 26.91 -7.24 -24.54
C ALA A 57 25.53 -7.85 -24.26
N PRO A 58 25.43 -9.17 -23.93
CA PRO A 58 24.14 -9.82 -23.67
C PRO A 58 23.27 -9.19 -22.58
N SER A 59 23.85 -8.43 -21.65
CA SER A 59 23.15 -7.69 -20.58
C SER A 59 22.91 -6.22 -20.89
N GLU A 60 23.10 -5.81 -22.15
CA GLU A 60 23.05 -4.43 -22.59
C GLU A 60 22.05 -4.25 -23.74
N SER A 61 21.42 -3.08 -23.83
CA SER A 61 20.58 -2.67 -24.93
C SER A 61 21.26 -1.56 -25.74
N CYS A 62 21.09 -1.58 -27.06
CA CYS A 62 21.50 -0.44 -27.89
C CYS A 62 20.43 0.65 -27.86
N GLU A 63 20.65 1.71 -27.07
CA GLU A 63 19.73 2.84 -26.90
C GLU A 63 20.42 4.13 -27.34
N ASN A 64 19.78 4.92 -28.21
CA ASN A 64 20.33 6.20 -28.69
C ASN A 64 21.77 6.11 -29.27
N ASN A 65 22.10 4.99 -29.92
CA ASN A 65 23.43 4.65 -30.43
C ASN A 65 24.51 4.46 -29.34
N VAL A 66 24.12 4.15 -28.11
CA VAL A 66 25.04 3.70 -27.05
C VAL A 66 24.57 2.41 -26.39
N CYS A 67 25.52 1.52 -26.07
CA CYS A 67 25.28 0.34 -25.26
C CYS A 67 25.06 0.75 -23.81
N MET A 68 23.84 0.53 -23.32
CA MET A 68 23.41 0.79 -21.95
C MET A 68 23.05 -0.53 -21.29
N PRO A 69 23.01 -0.65 -19.96
CA PRO A 69 22.48 -1.85 -19.34
C PRO A 69 21.04 -2.05 -19.84
N ALA A 70 20.69 -3.25 -20.33
CA ALA A 70 19.35 -3.61 -20.77
C ALA A 70 18.32 -3.39 -19.65
N ARG A 71 17.61 -2.27 -19.66
CA ARG A 71 16.86 -1.84 -18.49
C ARG A 71 15.69 -2.76 -18.21
N CYS A 72 14.74 -2.83 -19.15
CA CYS A 72 13.56 -3.68 -19.09
C CYS A 72 13.49 -4.55 -20.34
N GLY A 73 13.46 -5.87 -20.15
CA GLY A 73 13.28 -6.82 -21.25
C GLY A 73 11.81 -7.06 -21.57
N ASP A 74 11.53 -7.91 -22.55
CA ASP A 74 10.17 -8.38 -22.88
C ASP A 74 9.64 -9.41 -21.86
N GLY A 75 10.08 -9.34 -20.60
CA GLY A 75 9.65 -10.26 -19.55
C GLY A 75 8.19 -10.03 -19.17
N PRO A 76 7.46 -11.06 -18.68
CA PRO A 76 6.18 -10.84 -18.04
C PRO A 76 6.45 -10.15 -16.70
N TYR A 77 6.31 -8.84 -16.70
CA TYR A 77 6.19 -8.06 -15.48
C TYR A 77 4.71 -7.98 -15.14
N ASP A 78 4.34 -8.45 -13.96
CA ASP A 78 2.99 -8.29 -13.43
C ASP A 78 3.08 -7.44 -12.16
N SER A 79 2.22 -6.44 -12.06
CA SER A 79 1.96 -5.74 -10.79
C SER A 79 0.53 -5.25 -10.78
N SER A 80 0.00 -5.03 -9.59
CA SER A 80 -1.27 -4.35 -9.34
C SER A 80 -1.05 -2.88 -9.02
N SER A 81 -2.12 -2.10 -9.12
CA SER A 81 -2.14 -0.69 -8.73
C SER A 81 -1.91 -0.59 -7.22
N PRO A 82 -0.95 0.20 -6.72
CA PRO A 82 -0.59 0.20 -5.30
C PRO A 82 -1.69 0.77 -4.38
N ILE A 83 -2.54 1.66 -4.89
CA ILE A 83 -3.65 2.27 -4.14
C ILE A 83 -5.00 2.03 -4.82
N GLY A 84 -5.11 0.93 -5.58
CA GLY A 84 -6.35 0.56 -6.26
C GLY A 84 -6.71 1.46 -7.46
N PRO A 85 -7.94 1.31 -7.99
CA PRO A 85 -8.47 2.15 -9.06
C PRO A 85 -8.95 3.52 -8.57
N VAL A 86 -9.36 3.63 -7.31
CA VAL A 86 -9.78 4.87 -6.64
C VAL A 86 -9.21 4.87 -5.23
N TYR A 87 -8.73 6.01 -4.76
CA TYR A 87 -8.24 6.16 -3.39
C TYR A 87 -8.82 7.43 -2.78
N LEU A 88 -9.49 7.31 -1.63
CA LEU A 88 -9.97 8.47 -0.87
C LEU A 88 -8.83 8.97 0.04
N PHE A 89 -8.52 10.26 -0.04
CA PHE A 89 -7.53 10.87 0.85
C PHE A 89 -8.14 11.17 2.23
N PHE A 90 -9.36 11.67 2.21
CA PHE A 90 -10.20 11.99 3.36
C PHE A 90 -11.63 11.65 2.98
N GLU A 91 -12.41 11.28 3.98
CA GLU A 91 -13.85 11.12 3.83
C GLU A 91 -14.51 12.33 4.48
N ASP A 92 -15.47 12.91 3.77
CA ASP A 92 -16.48 13.81 4.32
C ASP A 92 -17.80 13.06 4.18
N LYS A 93 -18.24 12.41 5.24
CA LYS A 93 -19.51 11.71 5.23
C LYS A 93 -20.62 12.57 5.82
N GLU A 94 -21.75 12.59 5.13
CA GLU A 94 -22.96 13.23 5.58
C GLU A 94 -23.99 12.24 6.09
N ILE A 95 -25.00 12.77 6.80
CA ILE A 95 -25.93 11.96 7.56
C ILE A 95 -27.14 11.61 6.71
N LEU A 96 -27.39 10.32 6.55
CA LEU A 96 -28.68 9.77 6.14
C LEU A 96 -29.55 9.56 7.38
N ALA A 97 -30.83 9.92 7.31
CA ALA A 97 -31.80 9.68 8.36
C ALA A 97 -33.07 9.04 7.79
N ALA A 98 -33.40 7.83 8.24
CA ALA A 98 -34.57 7.09 7.79
C ALA A 98 -35.79 7.36 8.68
N ASP A 99 -36.87 7.85 8.06
CA ASP A 99 -38.15 8.09 8.71
C ASP A 99 -38.83 6.79 9.14
N SER A 100 -39.41 6.82 10.35
CA SER A 100 -40.25 5.73 10.85
C SER A 100 -41.71 5.83 10.45
N ASN A 101 -42.11 6.97 9.92
CA ASN A 101 -43.49 7.28 9.58
C ASN A 101 -43.69 7.31 8.06
N LEU A 102 -44.88 6.89 7.64
CA LEU A 102 -45.29 7.00 6.25
C LEU A 102 -45.67 8.45 5.95
N VAL A 103 -44.91 9.12 5.09
CA VAL A 103 -45.14 10.49 4.63
C VAL A 103 -45.44 10.48 3.13
N ASP A 104 -46.55 11.11 2.73
CA ASP A 104 -46.99 11.16 1.32
C ASP A 104 -47.10 9.79 0.63
N GLY A 105 -47.37 8.74 1.40
CA GLY A 105 -47.53 7.38 0.89
C GLY A 105 -46.24 6.60 0.67
N GLY A 106 -45.10 7.11 1.14
CA GLY A 106 -43.82 6.39 1.17
C GLY A 106 -43.07 6.58 2.48
N TYR A 107 -42.04 5.75 2.69
CA TYR A 107 -41.02 5.95 3.70
C TYR A 107 -39.81 6.60 3.05
N TRP A 108 -39.18 7.53 3.75
CA TRP A 108 -38.15 8.40 3.19
C TRP A 108 -36.84 8.23 3.94
N VAL A 109 -35.75 8.40 3.20
CA VAL A 109 -34.42 8.67 3.75
C VAL A 109 -34.06 10.09 3.35
N ASP A 110 -33.63 10.88 4.30
CA ASP A 110 -33.21 12.27 4.11
C ASP A 110 -31.72 12.44 4.38
N GLY A 111 -31.05 13.24 3.55
CA GLY A 111 -29.62 13.59 3.67
C GLY A 111 -29.41 14.93 4.36
N TYR A 112 -28.42 15.01 5.23
CA TYR A 112 -28.05 16.18 6.01
C TYR A 112 -26.55 16.39 6.02
N LEU A 113 -26.11 17.59 5.63
CA LEU A 113 -24.72 18.02 5.62
C LEU A 113 -24.31 18.48 7.03
N PRO A 114 -23.46 17.72 7.74
CA PRO A 114 -22.92 18.14 9.02
C PRO A 114 -21.87 19.23 8.83
N SER A 115 -21.59 19.94 9.92
CA SER A 115 -20.45 20.83 10.04
C SER A 115 -20.11 20.96 11.51
N SER A 116 -18.96 21.56 11.83
CA SER A 116 -18.54 21.81 13.21
C SER A 116 -19.54 22.62 14.07
N SER A 117 -20.57 23.25 13.48
CA SER A 117 -21.51 24.10 14.22
C SER A 117 -22.99 23.95 13.85
N ASP A 118 -23.32 23.24 12.77
CA ASP A 118 -24.70 23.05 12.32
C ASP A 118 -24.87 21.72 11.58
N ILE A 119 -26.11 21.24 11.47
CA ILE A 119 -26.52 20.13 10.61
C ILE A 119 -27.62 20.66 9.70
N THR A 120 -27.39 20.66 8.40
CA THR A 120 -28.28 21.30 7.42
C THR A 120 -28.83 20.29 6.42
N TYR A 121 -30.12 20.39 6.09
CA TYR A 121 -30.73 19.49 5.10
C TYR A 121 -30.11 19.70 3.71
N ARG A 122 -29.69 18.62 3.06
CA ARG A 122 -29.19 18.63 1.68
C ARG A 122 -30.36 18.84 0.72
N SER A 123 -30.36 19.96 0.00
CA SER A 123 -31.44 20.27 -0.94
C SER A 123 -31.58 19.18 -2.02
N GLY A 124 -32.70 18.44 -1.98
CA GLY A 124 -32.95 17.34 -2.93
C GLY A 124 -32.45 15.98 -2.45
N GLY A 125 -31.84 15.89 -1.28
CA GLY A 125 -31.40 14.64 -0.65
C GLY A 125 -32.54 13.92 0.06
N SER A 126 -33.70 13.73 -0.57
CA SER A 126 -34.80 12.93 0.00
C SER A 126 -35.16 11.82 -0.98
N TRP A 127 -35.01 10.57 -0.54
CA TRP A 127 -35.26 9.39 -1.36
C TRP A 127 -36.43 8.58 -0.83
N ASN A 128 -37.44 8.35 -1.68
CA ASN A 128 -38.58 7.50 -1.34
C ASN A 128 -38.16 6.02 -1.46
N MET A 129 -38.11 5.31 -0.34
CA MET A 129 -37.74 3.89 -0.26
C MET A 129 -38.93 2.94 -0.49
N GLY A 130 -40.11 3.47 -0.80
CA GLY A 130 -41.32 2.73 -1.11
C GLY A 130 -42.34 2.71 0.03
N GLY A 131 -43.32 1.80 -0.05
CA GLY A 131 -44.47 1.78 0.86
C GLY A 131 -44.31 0.93 2.12
N GLY A 132 -43.16 0.27 2.31
CA GLY A 132 -42.86 -0.53 3.51
C GLY A 132 -41.95 0.24 4.46
N ALA A 133 -42.10 -0.01 5.76
CA ALA A 133 -41.29 0.65 6.78
C ALA A 133 -39.81 0.33 6.60
N ILE A 134 -38.96 1.36 6.67
CA ILE A 134 -37.51 1.17 6.68
C ILE A 134 -37.13 0.59 8.05
N LEU A 135 -36.39 -0.51 8.04
CA LEU A 135 -35.87 -1.15 9.25
C LEU A 135 -34.47 -0.65 9.58
N ASP A 136 -33.69 -0.36 8.55
CA ASP A 136 -32.31 0.10 8.64
C ASP A 136 -31.84 0.77 7.34
N VAL A 137 -30.81 1.61 7.45
CA VAL A 137 -30.22 2.37 6.34
C VAL A 137 -28.71 2.43 6.49
N ALA A 138 -28.00 2.35 5.38
CA ALA A 138 -26.56 2.58 5.30
C ALA A 138 -26.26 3.49 4.11
N GLY A 139 -25.06 4.05 4.07
CA GLY A 139 -24.56 4.80 2.93
C GLY A 139 -23.19 4.28 2.50
N GLY A 140 -22.80 4.56 1.26
CA GLY A 140 -21.49 4.18 0.73
C GLY A 140 -21.38 4.25 -0.79
N ASN A 141 -20.16 4.06 -1.28
CA ASN A 141 -19.77 4.00 -2.68
C ASN A 141 -20.10 2.63 -3.31
N VAL A 142 -21.34 2.18 -3.17
CA VAL A 142 -21.75 0.81 -3.54
C VAL A 142 -21.83 0.55 -5.05
N LEU A 143 -21.70 1.59 -5.87
CA LEU A 143 -21.72 1.50 -7.34
C LEU A 143 -20.38 1.93 -7.99
N GLY A 144 -19.34 2.18 -7.19
CA GLY A 144 -18.07 2.73 -7.66
C GLY A 144 -18.24 4.12 -8.29
N GLN A 145 -19.23 4.89 -7.84
CA GLN A 145 -19.61 6.20 -8.35
C GLN A 145 -19.80 7.16 -7.19
N ARG A 146 -19.40 8.41 -7.42
CA ARG A 146 -19.62 9.52 -6.50
C ARG A 146 -20.59 10.55 -7.11
N PRO A 147 -21.43 11.22 -6.31
CA PRO A 147 -21.60 11.08 -4.86
C PRO A 147 -22.12 9.70 -4.44
N ASP A 148 -21.92 9.31 -3.19
CA ASP A 148 -22.33 8.02 -2.62
C ASP A 148 -23.85 7.82 -2.65
N GLY A 149 -24.28 6.56 -2.52
CA GLY A 149 -25.67 6.15 -2.50
C GLY A 149 -26.21 5.88 -1.09
N ALA A 150 -27.55 5.78 -0.99
CA ALA A 150 -28.25 5.29 0.19
C ALA A 150 -28.75 3.87 -0.04
N VAL A 151 -28.55 3.01 0.94
CA VAL A 151 -28.96 1.61 0.95
C VAL A 151 -29.98 1.41 2.06
N ALA A 152 -31.14 0.83 1.78
CA ALA A 152 -32.18 0.64 2.78
C ALA A 152 -32.77 -0.77 2.76
N VAL A 153 -33.04 -1.29 3.96
CA VAL A 153 -33.79 -2.54 4.15
C VAL A 153 -35.22 -2.23 4.58
N VAL A 154 -36.16 -2.86 3.88
CA VAL A 154 -37.59 -2.55 4.03
C VAL A 154 -38.34 -3.74 4.62
N ALA A 155 -39.15 -3.48 5.65
CA ALA A 155 -39.92 -4.46 6.38
C ALA A 155 -40.77 -5.34 5.45
N GLY A 156 -40.62 -6.66 5.60
CA GLY A 156 -41.34 -7.65 4.81
C GLY A 156 -40.78 -7.88 3.40
N SER A 157 -39.78 -7.12 2.96
CA SER A 157 -39.09 -7.35 1.69
C SER A 157 -37.95 -8.34 1.84
N ALA A 158 -37.66 -9.10 0.79
CA ALA A 158 -36.42 -9.90 0.67
C ALA A 158 -35.42 -9.24 -0.29
N THR A 159 -35.58 -7.94 -0.50
CA THR A 159 -34.72 -7.11 -1.34
C THR A 159 -34.20 -5.92 -0.56
N ILE A 160 -32.97 -5.53 -0.89
CA ILE A 160 -32.35 -4.27 -0.47
C ILE A 160 -32.70 -3.23 -1.54
N GLN A 161 -33.04 -2.01 -1.13
CA GLN A 161 -33.20 -0.87 -2.03
C GLN A 161 -31.88 -0.09 -2.07
N VAL A 162 -31.39 0.21 -3.26
CA VAL A 162 -30.21 1.07 -3.46
C VAL A 162 -30.66 2.30 -4.23
N ARG A 163 -30.38 3.48 -3.68
CA ARG A 163 -30.77 4.78 -4.24
C ARG A 163 -29.53 5.62 -4.49
N HIS A 164 -29.48 6.22 -5.66
CA HIS A 164 -28.41 7.11 -6.06
C HIS A 164 -28.99 8.21 -6.95
N ASP A 165 -28.30 9.34 -7.05
CA ASP A 165 -28.72 10.45 -7.93
C ASP A 165 -28.86 10.03 -9.41
N ASN A 166 -28.17 8.97 -9.84
CA ASN A 166 -28.22 8.43 -11.21
C ASN A 166 -29.31 7.37 -11.43
N GLY A 167 -30.00 6.93 -10.38
CA GLY A 167 -31.10 6.00 -10.47
C GLY A 167 -31.26 5.06 -9.29
N ASP A 168 -32.26 4.21 -9.45
CA ASP A 168 -32.77 3.32 -8.44
C ASP A 168 -32.50 1.87 -8.84
N SER A 169 -31.95 1.07 -7.92
CA SER A 169 -31.81 -0.36 -8.11
C SER A 169 -32.28 -1.14 -6.87
N SER A 170 -32.39 -2.46 -7.02
CA SER A 170 -32.75 -3.33 -5.90
C SER A 170 -32.08 -4.69 -6.04
N LEU A 171 -31.60 -5.23 -4.93
CA LEU A 171 -30.87 -6.50 -4.88
C LEU A 171 -31.68 -7.53 -4.12
N SER A 172 -31.84 -8.73 -4.67
CA SER A 172 -32.57 -9.81 -4.01
C SER A 172 -31.63 -10.69 -3.20
N ILE A 173 -31.76 -10.66 -1.87
CA ILE A 173 -30.93 -11.47 -0.96
C ILE A 173 -31.59 -12.79 -0.55
N GLY A 174 -32.89 -12.96 -0.79
CA GLY A 174 -33.57 -14.25 -0.57
C GLY A 174 -33.97 -14.55 0.88
N PHE A 175 -33.79 -13.60 1.79
CA PHE A 175 -34.38 -13.58 3.14
C PHE A 175 -34.80 -12.15 3.51
N GLN A 176 -35.58 -11.97 4.57
CA GLN A 176 -35.98 -10.64 5.04
C GLN A 176 -34.88 -10.05 5.94
N PRO A 177 -34.16 -9.01 5.50
CA PRO A 177 -33.15 -8.36 6.33
C PRO A 177 -33.80 -7.48 7.39
N ILE A 178 -33.05 -7.21 8.45
CA ILE A 178 -33.41 -6.33 9.56
C ILE A 178 -32.39 -5.22 9.79
N ALA A 179 -31.16 -5.41 9.32
CA ALA A 179 -30.05 -4.46 9.42
C ALA A 179 -29.19 -4.49 8.15
N VAL A 180 -28.49 -3.40 7.85
CA VAL A 180 -27.64 -3.24 6.68
C VAL A 180 -26.46 -2.32 6.96
N ALA A 181 -25.29 -2.66 6.42
CA ALA A 181 -24.09 -1.82 6.42
C ALA A 181 -23.48 -1.83 5.01
N ALA A 182 -22.63 -0.84 4.72
CA ALA A 182 -21.83 -0.81 3.50
C ALA A 182 -20.37 -0.44 3.80
N GLY A 183 -19.44 -1.04 3.06
CA GLY A 183 -18.01 -0.77 3.17
C GLY A 183 -17.19 -1.68 2.26
N ASP A 184 -16.03 -1.21 1.82
CA ASP A 184 -15.05 -1.92 0.99
C ASP A 184 -14.38 -3.08 1.74
N ILE A 185 -14.92 -4.30 1.60
CA ILE A 185 -14.47 -5.50 2.32
C ILE A 185 -13.33 -6.19 1.56
N ASP A 186 -13.25 -6.04 0.24
CA ASP A 186 -12.27 -6.71 -0.62
C ASP A 186 -11.15 -5.79 -1.17
N GLN A 187 -11.15 -4.52 -0.79
CA GLN A 187 -10.19 -3.48 -1.16
C GLN A 187 -10.19 -3.11 -2.66
N ASP A 188 -11.32 -3.28 -3.35
CA ASP A 188 -11.45 -2.86 -4.75
C ASP A 188 -11.93 -1.41 -4.91
N SER A 189 -12.17 -0.71 -3.79
CA SER A 189 -12.65 0.68 -3.71
C SER A 189 -14.13 0.87 -4.05
N VAL A 190 -14.90 -0.21 -4.16
CA VAL A 190 -16.36 -0.25 -4.20
C VAL A 190 -16.84 -0.81 -2.86
N ASP A 191 -17.90 -0.23 -2.30
CA ASP A 191 -18.41 -0.73 -1.04
C ASP A 191 -19.34 -1.94 -1.27
N GLU A 192 -19.07 -3.06 -0.61
CA GLU A 192 -20.00 -4.17 -0.51
C GLU A 192 -21.15 -3.82 0.45
N ILE A 193 -22.35 -4.30 0.12
CA ILE A 193 -23.50 -4.21 1.02
C ILE A 193 -23.61 -5.49 1.84
N VAL A 194 -23.59 -5.37 3.16
CA VAL A 194 -23.86 -6.48 4.07
C VAL A 194 -25.23 -6.32 4.69
N ALA A 195 -26.13 -7.29 4.45
CA ALA A 195 -27.45 -7.30 5.06
C ALA A 195 -27.62 -8.47 6.03
N LEU A 196 -28.09 -8.19 7.25
CA LEU A 196 -28.33 -9.18 8.29
C LEU A 196 -29.82 -9.45 8.45
N GLY A 197 -30.20 -10.72 8.51
CA GLY A 197 -31.57 -11.18 8.77
C GLY A 197 -31.76 -11.63 10.22
N SER A 198 -33.03 -11.63 10.67
CA SER A 198 -33.39 -11.92 12.06
C SER A 198 -33.02 -13.33 12.55
N SER A 199 -32.64 -14.25 11.66
CA SER A 199 -32.22 -15.62 12.00
C SER A 199 -30.69 -15.81 12.02
N GLY A 200 -29.90 -14.73 12.00
CA GLY A 200 -28.44 -14.79 11.88
C GLY A 200 -27.93 -15.15 10.48
N LYS A 201 -28.81 -15.15 9.47
CA LYS A 201 -28.41 -15.22 8.05
C LYS A 201 -27.93 -13.86 7.61
N TYR A 202 -26.90 -13.80 6.81
CA TYR A 202 -26.45 -12.55 6.20
C TYR A 202 -26.19 -12.74 4.72
N ALA A 203 -26.18 -11.64 3.98
CA ALA A 203 -25.77 -11.57 2.59
C ALA A 203 -24.64 -10.55 2.45
N ILE A 204 -23.67 -10.84 1.59
CA ILE A 204 -22.69 -9.86 1.07
C ILE A 204 -23.07 -9.65 -0.39
N CYS A 205 -23.26 -8.40 -0.79
CA CYS A 205 -23.77 -8.04 -2.10
C CYS A 205 -22.87 -7.02 -2.78
N ASP A 206 -22.51 -7.31 -4.02
CA ASP A 206 -21.95 -6.35 -4.96
C ASP A 206 -23.12 -5.72 -5.74
N ALA A 207 -23.37 -4.43 -5.48
CA ALA A 207 -24.46 -3.72 -6.13
C ALA A 207 -24.15 -3.34 -7.58
N ALA A 208 -22.86 -3.18 -7.93
CA ALA A 208 -22.41 -2.88 -9.29
C ALA A 208 -22.59 -4.10 -10.21
N GLU A 209 -22.31 -5.31 -9.72
CA GLU A 209 -22.57 -6.58 -10.41
C GLU A 209 -24.02 -7.06 -10.30
N GLY A 210 -24.76 -6.56 -9.31
CA GLY A 210 -26.13 -6.99 -9.03
C GLY A 210 -26.20 -8.41 -8.46
N ALA A 211 -25.15 -8.82 -7.73
CA ALA A 211 -24.97 -10.16 -7.19
C ALA A 211 -24.98 -10.15 -5.66
N CYS A 212 -25.43 -11.24 -5.06
CA CYS A 212 -25.42 -11.43 -3.61
C CYS A 212 -25.09 -12.87 -3.25
N GLU A 213 -24.20 -13.04 -2.29
CA GLU A 213 -23.87 -14.33 -1.70
C GLU A 213 -24.45 -14.44 -0.28
N ASN A 214 -25.01 -15.60 0.05
CA ASN A 214 -25.75 -15.80 1.29
C ASN A 214 -25.00 -16.75 2.23
N PHE A 215 -24.92 -16.35 3.49
CA PHE A 215 -24.18 -17.05 4.53
C PHE A 215 -25.00 -17.14 5.83
N THR A 216 -24.37 -17.64 6.88
CA THR A 216 -24.96 -17.70 8.22
C THR A 216 -23.84 -17.54 9.24
N VAL A 217 -24.04 -16.67 10.23
CA VAL A 217 -23.09 -16.51 11.34
C VAL A 217 -23.09 -17.80 12.17
N GLU A 218 -21.92 -18.38 12.41
CA GLU A 218 -21.83 -19.73 12.98
C GLU A 218 -22.42 -19.81 14.41
N GLY A 219 -23.52 -20.57 14.53
CA GLY A 219 -24.23 -20.78 15.78
C GLY A 219 -25.17 -19.63 16.17
N ALA A 220 -25.31 -18.60 15.33
CA ALA A 220 -26.28 -17.55 15.55
C ALA A 220 -27.71 -18.07 15.38
N THR A 221 -28.59 -17.64 16.28
CA THR A 221 -30.02 -17.96 16.25
C THR A 221 -30.88 -16.74 16.00
N GLU A 222 -30.40 -15.55 16.38
CA GLU A 222 -31.05 -14.26 16.17
C GLU A 222 -29.99 -13.25 15.70
N GLY A 223 -30.36 -12.34 14.80
CA GLY A 223 -29.55 -11.17 14.43
C GLY A 223 -30.20 -9.92 15.00
N TYR A 224 -29.40 -8.89 15.28
CA TYR A 224 -29.87 -7.61 15.79
C TYR A 224 -29.40 -6.45 14.92
N ASP A 225 -28.10 -6.40 14.63
CA ASP A 225 -27.48 -5.27 13.93
C ASP A 225 -26.17 -5.65 13.23
N VAL A 226 -25.73 -4.83 12.27
CA VAL A 226 -24.48 -5.02 11.51
C VAL A 226 -23.82 -3.67 11.19
N THR A 227 -22.49 -3.61 11.29
CA THR A 227 -21.66 -2.50 10.82
C THR A 227 -20.44 -3.06 10.09
N ILE A 228 -19.64 -2.22 9.43
CA ILE A 228 -18.39 -2.61 8.77
C ILE A 228 -17.27 -1.68 9.26
N GLY A 229 -16.06 -2.19 9.49
CA GLY A 229 -14.88 -1.41 9.87
C GLY A 229 -13.63 -2.30 10.04
N ASP A 230 -12.44 -1.69 9.99
CA ASP A 230 -11.12 -2.34 10.09
C ASP A 230 -10.77 -2.64 11.56
N VAL A 231 -11.43 -3.64 12.13
CA VAL A 231 -11.42 -3.88 13.59
C VAL A 231 -10.21 -4.67 14.08
N ASP A 232 -9.46 -5.32 13.20
CA ASP A 232 -8.17 -5.97 13.50
C ASP A 232 -6.95 -5.12 13.10
N GLY A 233 -7.11 -4.13 12.23
CA GLY A 233 -6.11 -3.12 11.90
C GLY A 233 -5.18 -3.52 10.76
N ASP A 234 -5.62 -4.39 9.86
CA ASP A 234 -4.90 -4.82 8.64
C ASP A 234 -5.33 -4.04 7.38
N ASN A 235 -6.23 -3.07 7.53
CA ASN A 235 -6.84 -2.23 6.49
C ASN A 235 -7.85 -2.93 5.59
N PHE A 236 -8.19 -4.20 5.82
CA PHE A 236 -9.45 -4.75 5.34
C PHE A 236 -10.57 -4.26 6.26
N LYS A 237 -11.79 -4.13 5.74
CA LYS A 237 -12.94 -3.80 6.57
C LYS A 237 -13.71 -5.08 6.84
N GLU A 238 -13.96 -5.38 8.11
CA GLU A 238 -14.70 -6.58 8.50
C GLU A 238 -16.17 -6.25 8.77
N PRO A 239 -17.11 -7.07 8.27
CA PRO A 239 -18.47 -7.06 8.76
C PRO A 239 -18.53 -7.47 10.22
N VAL A 240 -18.99 -6.55 11.08
CA VAL A 240 -19.20 -6.76 12.51
C VAL A 240 -20.69 -6.99 12.77
N PHE A 241 -21.02 -8.14 13.33
CA PHE A 241 -22.39 -8.56 13.61
C PHE A 241 -22.69 -8.54 15.11
N HIS A 242 -23.83 -7.95 15.48
CA HIS A 242 -24.46 -8.15 16.78
C HIS A 242 -25.54 -9.23 16.67
N VAL A 243 -25.30 -10.37 17.31
CA VAL A 243 -26.12 -11.57 17.17
C VAL A 243 -26.34 -12.27 18.50
N LYS A 244 -27.31 -13.17 18.55
CA LYS A 244 -27.50 -14.10 19.67
C LYS A 244 -26.98 -15.49 19.30
N LYS A 245 -26.07 -16.03 20.11
CA LYS A 245 -25.49 -17.37 19.95
C LYS A 245 -25.65 -18.16 21.24
N ASN A 246 -26.21 -19.36 21.14
CA ASN A 246 -26.45 -20.25 22.29
C ASN A 246 -27.24 -19.63 23.46
N GLY A 247 -28.04 -18.59 23.18
CA GLY A 247 -28.85 -17.89 24.18
C GLY A 247 -28.21 -16.63 24.76
N ASP A 248 -26.92 -16.40 24.51
CA ASP A 248 -26.19 -15.20 24.91
C ASP A 248 -26.01 -14.26 23.72
N GLU A 249 -25.84 -12.96 23.98
CA GLU A 249 -25.53 -11.97 22.94
C GLU A 249 -24.03 -11.93 22.67
N HIS A 250 -23.68 -11.68 21.42
CA HIS A 250 -22.32 -11.70 20.90
C HIS A 250 -22.11 -10.55 19.93
N ILE A 251 -20.90 -9.98 19.96
CA ILE A 251 -20.36 -9.17 18.87
C ILE A 251 -19.22 -9.96 18.24
N VAL A 252 -19.33 -10.22 16.94
CA VAL A 252 -18.33 -10.97 16.17
C VAL A 252 -18.05 -10.27 14.85
N ALA A 253 -16.79 -10.26 14.41
CA ALA A 253 -16.42 -9.75 13.09
C ALA A 253 -15.96 -10.90 12.19
N LEU A 254 -16.32 -10.82 10.91
CA LEU A 254 -15.87 -11.73 9.86
C LEU A 254 -14.61 -11.13 9.21
N ASN A 255 -13.45 -11.69 9.52
CA ASN A 255 -12.24 -11.40 8.75
C ASN A 255 -12.39 -12.10 7.38
N TYR A 256 -12.49 -11.30 6.32
CA TYR A 256 -12.88 -11.75 4.97
C TYR A 256 -11.67 -12.29 4.20
N ASP A 257 -10.51 -11.72 4.47
CA ASP A 257 -9.17 -12.00 3.96
C ASP A 257 -8.45 -13.16 4.70
N TYR A 258 -9.11 -13.84 5.63
CA TYR A 258 -8.51 -14.85 6.52
C TYR A 258 -7.75 -15.98 5.80
N GLU A 259 -8.10 -16.27 4.54
CA GLU A 259 -7.38 -17.27 3.73
C GLU A 259 -6.03 -16.75 3.23
N GLU A 260 -5.90 -15.45 3.01
CA GLU A 260 -4.69 -14.74 2.60
C GLU A 260 -3.77 -14.46 3.79
N THR A 261 -4.32 -13.89 4.87
CA THR A 261 -3.53 -13.50 6.05
C THR A 261 -3.24 -14.66 7.00
N GLY A 262 -4.05 -15.72 6.95
CA GLY A 262 -3.97 -16.85 7.88
C GLY A 262 -4.52 -16.53 9.26
N GLU A 263 -5.19 -15.40 9.41
CA GLU A 263 -5.88 -14.96 10.61
C GLU A 263 -7.14 -15.80 10.91
N PRO A 264 -7.69 -15.73 12.13
CA PRO A 264 -8.94 -16.38 12.45
C PRO A 264 -10.11 -15.75 11.68
N LYS A 265 -10.82 -16.55 10.87
CA LYS A 265 -12.04 -16.14 10.16
C LYS A 265 -13.06 -15.35 11.00
N TRP A 266 -13.17 -15.67 12.29
CA TRP A 266 -14.06 -14.99 13.20
C TRP A 266 -13.28 -14.48 14.40
N ILE A 267 -13.44 -13.20 14.70
CA ILE A 267 -12.99 -12.58 15.94
C ILE A 267 -14.19 -12.07 16.74
N GLY A 268 -14.00 -11.79 18.03
CA GLY A 268 -15.04 -11.35 18.95
C GLY A 268 -15.54 -12.45 19.89
N GLY A 269 -16.69 -12.23 20.52
CA GLY A 269 -17.15 -13.08 21.63
C GLY A 269 -18.43 -12.61 22.30
N PRO A 270 -18.76 -13.16 23.48
CA PRO A 270 -19.93 -12.74 24.25
C PRO A 270 -19.90 -11.25 24.57
N SER A 271 -21.07 -10.60 24.53
CA SER A 271 -21.25 -9.17 24.72
C SER A 271 -22.43 -8.85 25.64
N ASP A 272 -22.59 -7.58 26.00
CA ASP A 272 -23.83 -7.09 26.61
C ASP A 272 -24.94 -6.99 25.54
N GLY A 273 -26.17 -6.68 25.98
CA GLY A 273 -27.28 -6.38 25.09
C GLY A 273 -27.23 -4.96 24.56
N TYR A 274 -27.06 -4.81 23.25
CA TYR A 274 -26.93 -3.53 22.55
C TYR A 274 -28.15 -3.26 21.66
N LEU A 275 -28.44 -1.98 21.44
CA LEU A 275 -29.54 -1.50 20.59
C LEU A 275 -29.07 -1.24 19.16
N ALA A 276 -27.85 -0.71 19.04
CA ALA A 276 -27.18 -0.38 17.78
C ALA A 276 -25.66 -0.47 17.97
N ILE A 277 -24.93 -0.79 16.90
CA ILE A 277 -23.47 -0.80 16.82
C ILE A 277 -23.00 -0.05 15.59
N SER A 278 -21.85 0.61 15.70
CA SER A 278 -21.13 1.19 14.55
C SER A 278 -19.62 1.04 14.79
N ALA A 279 -18.81 1.00 13.73
CA ALA A 279 -17.38 0.75 13.80
C ALA A 279 -16.60 1.87 13.10
N GLY A 280 -15.48 2.28 13.70
CA GLY A 280 -14.63 3.33 13.16
C GLY A 280 -13.47 3.70 14.09
N THR A 281 -12.67 4.66 13.67
CA THR A 281 -11.42 5.08 14.30
C THR A 281 -11.68 6.03 15.49
N VAL A 282 -11.67 5.47 16.70
CA VAL A 282 -11.77 6.24 17.97
C VAL A 282 -10.40 6.67 18.52
N ASP A 283 -9.34 5.94 18.15
CA ASP A 283 -7.95 6.20 18.54
C ASP A 283 -7.00 5.88 17.38
N ASP A 284 -5.69 6.05 17.56
CA ASP A 284 -4.72 5.99 16.46
C ASP A 284 -4.40 4.58 15.91
N ASN A 285 -5.22 3.56 16.22
CA ASN A 285 -5.01 2.14 15.83
C ASN A 285 -6.17 1.61 14.97
N ALA A 286 -6.36 0.28 14.94
CA ALA A 286 -7.55 -0.39 14.40
C ALA A 286 -8.86 0.28 14.83
N ASP A 287 -9.92 0.06 14.09
CA ASP A 287 -11.25 0.54 14.43
C ASP A 287 -11.73 -0.05 15.77
N LYS A 288 -12.68 0.66 16.36
CA LYS A 288 -13.36 0.29 17.59
C LYS A 288 -14.85 0.23 17.30
N VAL A 289 -15.52 -0.69 17.99
CA VAL A 289 -16.98 -0.79 17.90
C VAL A 289 -17.59 0.09 18.98
N ILE A 290 -18.35 1.10 18.56
CA ILE A 290 -19.20 1.90 19.42
C ILE A 290 -20.55 1.22 19.52
N ALA A 291 -20.99 0.89 20.73
CA ALA A 291 -22.20 0.14 20.96
C ALA A 291 -23.14 0.88 21.92
N LEU A 292 -24.36 1.16 21.46
CA LEU A 292 -25.40 1.83 22.22
C LEU A 292 -26.18 0.81 23.05
N ARG A 293 -26.28 1.03 24.36
CA ARG A 293 -26.95 0.13 25.31
C ARG A 293 -28.00 0.87 26.12
N ASP A 294 -29.18 0.27 26.23
CA ASP A 294 -30.25 0.72 27.13
C ASP A 294 -29.74 0.76 28.58
N GLY A 295 -29.85 1.93 29.22
CA GLY A 295 -29.51 2.16 30.62
C GLY A 295 -30.50 1.48 31.59
N GLY A 296 -31.70 1.18 31.08
CA GLY A 296 -32.80 0.53 31.76
C GLY A 296 -33.71 1.47 32.55
N GLY A 297 -34.76 0.89 33.14
CA GLY A 297 -35.57 1.59 34.16
C GLY A 297 -36.60 2.59 33.62
N PHE A 298 -37.48 2.17 32.70
CA PHE A 298 -38.60 2.99 32.17
C PHE A 298 -38.15 4.41 31.67
N GLY A 299 -36.92 4.53 31.17
CA GLY A 299 -36.35 5.79 30.68
C GLY A 299 -35.78 6.73 31.76
N TRP A 300 -35.65 6.28 33.01
CA TRP A 300 -35.12 7.11 34.12
C TRP A 300 -33.61 7.05 34.28
N ILE A 301 -32.94 6.09 33.63
CA ILE A 301 -31.49 5.94 33.67
C ILE A 301 -30.98 6.27 32.27
N ASP A 302 -29.99 7.17 32.21
CA ASP A 302 -29.26 7.48 30.99
C ASP A 302 -28.76 6.20 30.31
N ASP A 303 -28.92 6.12 28.99
CA ASP A 303 -28.32 5.08 28.17
C ASP A 303 -26.80 5.17 28.20
N LYS A 304 -26.15 4.16 27.62
CA LYS A 304 -24.71 3.98 27.70
C LYS A 304 -24.17 3.77 26.29
N LEU A 305 -23.11 4.51 25.98
CA LEU A 305 -22.33 4.31 24.78
C LEU A 305 -21.02 3.65 25.19
N ASP A 306 -20.86 2.38 24.86
CA ASP A 306 -19.68 1.58 25.19
C ASP A 306 -18.71 1.57 23.99
N THR A 307 -17.42 1.79 24.25
CA THR A 307 -16.35 1.61 23.26
C THR A 307 -15.75 0.24 23.44
N LEU A 308 -15.76 -0.57 22.39
CA LEU A 308 -15.38 -1.98 22.42
C LEU A 308 -14.18 -2.25 21.52
N GLN A 309 -13.34 -3.17 21.94
CA GLN A 309 -12.26 -3.73 21.16
C GLN A 309 -12.49 -5.23 20.99
N LEU A 310 -12.38 -5.70 19.75
CA LEU A 310 -12.49 -7.11 19.43
C LEU A 310 -11.10 -7.76 19.50
N SER A 311 -11.12 -9.06 19.75
CA SER A 311 -9.95 -9.94 19.74
C SER A 311 -10.43 -11.32 19.33
N GLU A 312 -9.52 -12.25 18.99
CA GLU A 312 -9.86 -13.59 18.47
C GLU A 312 -11.03 -14.30 19.19
N THR A 313 -11.15 -14.17 20.51
CA THR A 313 -12.19 -14.88 21.28
C THR A 313 -12.94 -14.02 22.30
N SER A 314 -12.74 -12.70 22.31
CA SER A 314 -13.36 -11.85 23.32
C SER A 314 -13.67 -10.43 22.84
N VAL A 315 -14.65 -9.82 23.50
CA VAL A 315 -14.99 -8.40 23.36
C VAL A 315 -14.57 -7.70 24.65
N SER A 316 -13.67 -6.71 24.54
CA SER A 316 -13.18 -5.93 25.67
C SER A 316 -13.80 -4.55 25.67
N LYS A 317 -14.36 -4.13 26.81
CA LYS A 317 -14.90 -2.78 26.98
C LYS A 317 -13.79 -1.82 27.40
N LEU A 318 -13.46 -0.87 26.52
CA LEU A 318 -12.42 0.13 26.76
C LEU A 318 -12.92 1.33 27.57
N GLY A 319 -14.20 1.68 27.41
CA GLY A 319 -14.81 2.79 28.13
C GLY A 319 -16.32 2.85 27.93
N THR A 320 -16.96 3.69 28.73
CA THR A 320 -18.41 3.92 28.70
C THR A 320 -18.69 5.40 28.91
N ALA A 321 -19.52 5.99 28.05
CA ALA A 321 -20.08 7.32 28.22
C ALA A 321 -21.60 7.23 28.50
N SER A 322 -22.14 8.15 29.31
CA SER A 322 -23.59 8.30 29.43
C SER A 322 -24.13 9.13 28.27
N VAL A 323 -25.28 8.71 27.74
CA VAL A 323 -26.03 9.44 26.71
C VAL A 323 -27.50 9.57 27.11
N SER A 324 -28.30 10.31 26.35
CA SER A 324 -29.73 10.45 26.63
C SER A 324 -30.41 9.08 26.70
N SER A 325 -31.38 8.89 27.59
CA SER A 325 -32.23 7.68 27.62
C SER A 325 -33.21 7.59 26.46
N GLU A 326 -33.19 8.58 25.57
CA GLU A 326 -33.92 8.62 24.31
C GLU A 326 -33.02 8.33 23.11
N ALA A 327 -31.78 7.89 23.33
CA ALA A 327 -30.88 7.48 22.25
C ALA A 327 -31.42 6.21 21.58
N ARG A 328 -31.33 6.15 20.25
CA ARG A 328 -31.93 5.06 19.46
C ARG A 328 -30.94 4.40 18.52
N ASP A 329 -30.00 5.18 18.01
CA ASP A 329 -29.09 4.75 16.96
C ASP A 329 -27.77 5.51 17.05
N VAL A 330 -26.73 4.93 16.48
CA VAL A 330 -25.39 5.51 16.48
C VAL A 330 -24.67 5.17 15.19
N GLU A 331 -23.99 6.15 14.62
CA GLU A 331 -23.05 5.98 13.51
C GLU A 331 -21.71 6.63 13.82
N LEU A 332 -20.66 6.13 13.19
CA LEU A 332 -19.28 6.58 13.38
C LEU A 332 -18.57 6.61 12.02
N ASP A 333 -18.13 7.79 11.59
CA ASP A 333 -17.27 7.99 10.40
C ASP A 333 -16.69 9.43 10.44
N ASP A 334 -15.75 9.76 9.56
CA ASP A 334 -15.21 11.11 9.39
C ASP A 334 -16.23 12.01 8.67
N MET A 335 -16.68 13.08 9.35
CA MET A 335 -17.69 14.02 8.84
C MET A 335 -17.14 15.44 8.67
N ASP A 336 -15.83 15.64 8.83
CA ASP A 336 -15.20 16.95 8.63
C ASP A 336 -13.81 16.91 7.97
N MET A 337 -13.43 15.77 7.40
CA MET A 337 -12.16 15.50 6.71
C MET A 337 -10.92 15.74 7.58
N ASP A 338 -11.04 15.63 8.91
CA ASP A 338 -9.88 15.81 9.81
C ASP A 338 -9.10 14.50 10.07
N GLY A 339 -9.56 13.40 9.46
CA GLY A 339 -9.00 12.06 9.57
C GLY A 339 -9.32 11.41 10.93
N ARG A 340 -10.41 11.84 11.58
CA ARG A 340 -10.89 11.29 12.84
C ARG A 340 -12.41 11.20 12.78
N ASP A 341 -12.90 10.08 13.27
CA ASP A 341 -14.32 9.82 13.16
C ASP A 341 -15.12 10.57 14.24
N GLU A 342 -16.29 11.07 13.83
CA GLU A 342 -17.31 11.60 14.71
C GLU A 342 -18.41 10.58 14.98
N ILE A 343 -18.91 10.58 16.21
CA ILE A 343 -20.09 9.81 16.57
C ILE A 343 -21.34 10.65 16.25
N ALA A 344 -22.16 10.22 15.30
CA ALA A 344 -23.51 10.71 15.10
C ALA A 344 -24.49 9.90 15.97
N LEU A 345 -25.04 10.52 17.01
CA LEU A 345 -25.99 9.88 17.92
C LEU A 345 -27.40 10.40 17.65
N LEU A 346 -28.31 9.50 17.25
CA LEU A 346 -29.73 9.82 17.13
C LEU A 346 -30.44 9.68 18.49
N GLN A 347 -31.14 10.73 18.89
CA GLN A 347 -31.89 10.78 20.15
C GLN A 347 -33.17 11.60 20.06
N GLY A 348 -34.04 11.42 21.05
CA GLY A 348 -35.30 12.16 21.15
C GLY A 348 -36.25 11.85 20.01
N GLU A 349 -37.02 12.86 19.57
CA GLU A 349 -37.93 12.67 18.42
C GLU A 349 -37.16 12.71 17.09
N ALA A 350 -36.30 13.71 16.87
CA ALA A 350 -35.54 13.86 15.63
C ALA A 350 -34.23 14.64 15.85
N GLU A 351 -33.60 14.48 17.02
CA GLU A 351 -32.38 15.21 17.36
C GLU A 351 -31.14 14.35 17.08
N VAL A 352 -30.20 14.90 16.31
CA VAL A 352 -28.88 14.31 16.12
C VAL A 352 -27.85 15.10 16.90
N GLN A 353 -26.98 14.38 17.58
CA GLN A 353 -25.85 14.94 18.30
C GLN A 353 -24.54 14.40 17.74
N LEU A 354 -23.70 15.28 17.22
CA LEU A 354 -22.35 14.94 16.79
C LEU A 354 -21.39 15.06 17.95
N ARG A 355 -20.56 14.05 18.14
CA ARG A 355 -19.59 13.98 19.24
C ARG A 355 -18.22 13.57 18.70
N ARG A 356 -17.19 14.32 19.06
CA ARG A 356 -15.80 13.93 18.81
C ARG A 356 -15.27 13.06 19.96
N PRO A 357 -14.80 11.83 19.70
CA PRO A 357 -14.11 11.04 20.71
C PRO A 357 -12.82 11.72 21.15
N VAL A 358 -12.63 11.85 22.46
CA VAL A 358 -11.36 12.33 23.07
C VAL A 358 -10.60 11.17 23.70
N SER A 359 -11.35 10.18 24.18
CA SER A 359 -10.87 8.86 24.60
C SER A 359 -12.05 7.88 24.54
N ALA A 360 -11.80 6.59 24.74
CA ALA A 360 -12.83 5.54 24.77
C ALA A 360 -14.00 5.75 25.76
N SER A 361 -13.92 6.71 26.68
CA SER A 361 -14.97 7.02 27.67
C SER A 361 -15.38 8.48 27.70
N THR A 362 -14.74 9.34 26.90
CA THR A 362 -14.95 10.80 26.96
C THR A 362 -15.13 11.32 25.55
N HIS A 363 -16.30 11.89 25.26
CA HIS A 363 -16.62 12.49 23.97
C HIS A 363 -16.99 13.96 24.18
N THR A 364 -16.61 14.82 23.25
CA THR A 364 -16.99 16.24 23.25
C THR A 364 -18.15 16.43 22.28
N ILE A 365 -19.27 16.98 22.76
CA ILE A 365 -20.39 17.33 21.89
C ILE A 365 -19.98 18.52 21.02
N MET A 366 -20.02 18.34 19.70
CA MET A 366 -19.72 19.38 18.72
C MET A 366 -20.97 20.19 18.40
N VAL A 367 -22.03 19.49 17.99
CA VAL A 367 -23.32 20.09 17.65
C VAL A 367 -24.47 19.19 18.10
N THR A 368 -25.61 19.81 18.36
CA THR A 368 -26.88 19.12 18.64
C THR A 368 -27.96 19.84 17.86
N LYS A 369 -28.69 19.12 17.02
CA LYS A 369 -29.63 19.72 16.08
C LYS A 369 -30.85 18.82 15.87
N THR A 370 -32.03 19.43 15.88
CA THR A 370 -33.25 18.77 15.38
C THR A 370 -33.26 18.79 13.86
N LEU A 371 -33.40 17.63 13.24
CA LEU A 371 -33.51 17.45 11.81
C LEU A 371 -34.77 18.15 11.29
N SER A 372 -34.64 18.92 10.21
CA SER A 372 -35.68 19.86 9.77
C SER A 372 -36.75 19.25 8.86
N VAL A 373 -36.48 18.11 8.23
CA VAL A 373 -37.36 17.47 7.24
C VAL A 373 -37.93 16.14 7.77
N THR A 374 -37.12 15.38 8.50
CA THR A 374 -37.42 14.03 8.99
C THR A 374 -38.32 14.10 10.23
N ASP A 375 -39.41 13.33 10.24
CA ASP A 375 -40.43 13.32 11.29
C ASP A 375 -40.41 11.97 12.03
N ALA A 376 -39.63 11.94 13.11
CA ALA A 376 -39.29 10.75 13.88
C ALA A 376 -38.37 9.75 13.15
N PRO A 377 -37.11 10.11 12.83
CA PRO A 377 -36.11 9.15 12.41
C PRO A 377 -35.96 8.00 13.42
N LEU A 378 -35.66 6.81 12.90
CA LEU A 378 -35.28 5.66 13.72
C LEU A 378 -33.86 5.20 13.47
N ARG A 379 -33.32 5.45 12.27
CA ARG A 379 -32.04 4.95 11.83
C ARG A 379 -31.22 6.05 11.16
N LEU A 380 -29.93 6.00 11.38
CA LEU A 380 -28.92 6.81 10.71
C LEU A 380 -28.15 5.93 9.71
N GLY A 381 -27.44 6.59 8.80
CA GLY A 381 -26.38 6.01 8.00
C GLY A 381 -25.45 7.16 7.58
N LEU A 382 -24.25 6.85 7.09
CA LEU A 382 -23.27 7.85 6.66
C LEU A 382 -22.84 7.59 5.22
N ALA A 383 -22.71 8.64 4.40
CA ALA A 383 -22.31 8.57 2.98
C ALA A 383 -21.77 9.92 2.52
N ASP A 384 -20.85 9.95 1.55
CA ASP A 384 -20.39 11.17 0.85
C ASP A 384 -21.45 11.63 -0.17
N LEU A 385 -22.51 12.26 0.32
CA LEU A 385 -23.73 12.58 -0.41
C LEU A 385 -23.54 13.68 -1.44
N ASP A 386 -22.64 14.64 -1.24
CA ASP A 386 -22.37 15.68 -2.23
C ASP A 386 -21.12 15.43 -3.08
N GLY A 387 -20.40 14.33 -2.81
CA GLY A 387 -19.31 13.86 -3.65
C GLY A 387 -18.10 14.75 -3.52
N ASP A 388 -17.86 15.26 -2.32
CA ASP A 388 -16.92 16.35 -2.07
C ASP A 388 -15.62 15.89 -1.37
N SER A 389 -15.60 14.64 -0.88
CA SER A 389 -14.40 13.93 -0.41
C SER A 389 -13.24 13.97 -1.44
N PRO A 390 -12.01 14.36 -1.08
CA PRO A 390 -10.90 14.35 -2.02
C PRO A 390 -10.44 12.93 -2.37
N SER A 391 -10.18 12.66 -3.66
CA SER A 391 -9.81 11.33 -4.15
C SER A 391 -8.74 11.34 -5.23
N ALA A 392 -8.10 10.20 -5.45
CA ALA A 392 -7.21 9.94 -6.57
C ALA A 392 -7.77 8.77 -7.39
N ARG A 393 -8.11 9.02 -8.66
CA ARG A 393 -8.61 8.00 -9.57
C ARG A 393 -7.54 7.58 -10.56
N GLN A 394 -7.32 6.29 -10.70
CA GLN A 394 -6.37 5.75 -11.67
C GLN A 394 -6.85 6.08 -13.10
N VAL A 395 -5.99 6.76 -13.85
CA VAL A 395 -6.22 7.15 -15.25
C VAL A 395 -5.28 6.44 -16.22
N GLY A 396 -4.27 5.73 -15.73
CA GLY A 396 -3.36 4.96 -16.56
C GLY A 396 -2.46 4.00 -15.79
N GLY A 397 -1.80 3.13 -16.55
CA GLY A 397 -0.93 2.07 -16.05
C GLY A 397 -1.56 0.68 -16.12
N PRO A 398 -0.79 -0.39 -15.81
CA PRO A 398 0.66 -0.36 -15.61
C PRO A 398 1.40 -0.02 -16.93
N GLU A 399 2.29 0.96 -16.88
CA GLU A 399 3.21 1.28 -17.98
C GLU A 399 4.64 0.92 -17.58
N LEU A 400 5.30 0.06 -18.34
CA LEU A 400 6.68 -0.31 -18.06
C LEU A 400 7.62 0.86 -18.35
N VAL A 401 8.17 1.45 -17.27
CA VAL A 401 9.12 2.56 -17.31
C VAL A 401 10.50 2.05 -16.87
N PRO A 402 11.52 2.21 -17.71
CA PRO A 402 12.87 1.87 -17.31
C PRO A 402 13.40 2.88 -16.30
N GLY A 403 13.97 2.36 -15.21
CA GLY A 403 14.66 3.14 -14.21
C GLY A 403 15.88 3.88 -14.74
N GLY A 404 16.33 4.85 -13.94
CA GLY A 404 17.63 5.45 -14.12
C GLY A 404 18.75 4.43 -13.91
N ILE A 405 19.89 4.68 -14.54
CA ILE A 405 21.12 3.93 -14.31
C ILE A 405 21.77 4.50 -13.04
N THR A 406 21.95 3.68 -12.02
CA THR A 406 22.51 4.13 -10.73
C THR A 406 23.77 3.34 -10.40
N PRO A 407 24.94 3.99 -10.20
CA PRO A 407 26.10 3.31 -9.66
C PRO A 407 25.84 2.97 -8.19
N ILE A 408 25.78 1.68 -7.85
CA ILE A 408 25.55 1.23 -6.48
C ILE A 408 26.85 0.95 -5.74
N MET A 409 27.93 0.64 -6.47
CA MET A 409 29.22 0.35 -5.89
C MET A 409 30.36 0.69 -6.86
N ALA A 410 31.42 1.31 -6.37
CA ALA A 410 32.67 1.44 -7.08
C ALA A 410 33.76 0.74 -6.27
N LEU A 411 34.39 -0.26 -6.87
CA LEU A 411 35.49 -0.99 -6.25
C LEU A 411 36.78 -0.68 -6.97
N GLN A 412 37.76 -0.29 -6.18
CA GLN A 412 39.12 -0.14 -6.65
C GLN A 412 39.97 -1.22 -6.05
N PHE A 413 40.62 -1.99 -6.91
CA PHE A 413 41.52 -3.03 -6.48
C PHE A 413 42.93 -2.46 -6.33
N PRO A 414 43.82 -3.09 -5.56
CA PRO A 414 45.26 -2.90 -5.71
C PRO A 414 45.72 -3.53 -7.03
N PRO A 415 46.72 -2.96 -7.73
CA PRO A 415 47.15 -3.44 -9.03
C PRO A 415 47.66 -4.86 -8.88
N PHE A 416 47.16 -5.74 -9.73
CA PHE A 416 47.54 -7.13 -9.73
C PHE A 416 48.02 -7.48 -11.13
N SER A 417 49.14 -8.18 -11.19
CA SER A 417 49.75 -8.63 -12.44
C SER A 417 50.10 -10.10 -12.25
N GLN A 418 49.60 -10.94 -13.16
CA GLN A 418 49.95 -12.36 -13.20
C GLN A 418 51.44 -12.55 -13.47
N THR A 419 52.11 -11.57 -14.08
CA THR A 419 53.56 -11.58 -14.28
C THR A 419 54.34 -11.61 -12.95
N PHE A 420 53.78 -11.06 -11.86
CA PHE A 420 54.43 -10.93 -10.56
C PHE A 420 53.74 -11.73 -9.44
N SER A 421 52.80 -12.61 -9.76
CA SER A 421 52.06 -13.42 -8.79
C SER A 421 51.75 -14.82 -9.30
N ASP A 422 51.84 -15.82 -8.41
CA ASP A 422 51.64 -17.23 -8.75
C ASP A 422 50.16 -17.66 -8.92
N ALA A 423 49.18 -16.81 -8.57
CA ALA A 423 47.75 -17.14 -8.64
C ALA A 423 46.88 -15.91 -8.96
N SER A 424 45.83 -16.06 -9.75
CA SER A 424 44.89 -14.97 -10.08
C SER A 424 44.19 -14.43 -8.82
N SER A 425 44.17 -13.10 -8.66
CA SER A 425 43.30 -12.48 -7.67
C SER A 425 41.86 -12.53 -8.17
N TYR A 426 40.94 -13.00 -7.33
CA TYR A 426 39.50 -12.94 -7.61
C TYR A 426 38.77 -12.36 -6.41
N LEU A 427 37.78 -11.51 -6.68
CA LEU A 427 36.78 -11.09 -5.71
C LEU A 427 35.44 -11.64 -6.17
N PHE A 428 34.78 -12.40 -5.29
CA PHE A 428 33.38 -12.71 -5.46
C PHE A 428 32.57 -11.62 -4.77
N ILE A 429 31.76 -10.91 -5.55
CA ILE A 429 30.74 -10.02 -5.01
C ILE A 429 29.42 -10.70 -5.29
N GLY A 430 28.85 -11.27 -4.25
CA GLY A 430 27.45 -11.66 -4.26
C GLY A 430 26.65 -10.56 -3.59
N GLN A 431 25.61 -10.06 -4.25
CA GLN A 431 24.48 -9.55 -3.49
C GLN A 431 23.65 -10.78 -3.09
N THR A 432 23.71 -11.15 -1.82
CA THR A 432 22.52 -11.68 -1.16
C THR A 432 21.77 -10.46 -0.69
N GLU A 433 20.97 -9.89 -1.59
CA GLU A 433 20.03 -8.86 -1.19
C GLU A 433 18.90 -9.59 -0.48
N ASN A 434 18.98 -9.65 0.85
CA ASN A 434 17.77 -9.64 1.64
C ASN A 434 17.16 -8.26 1.41
N ILE A 435 16.44 -8.08 0.31
CA ILE A 435 15.49 -6.98 0.25
C ILE A 435 14.39 -7.45 1.20
N SER A 436 14.53 -7.17 2.50
CA SER A 436 13.35 -6.88 3.30
C SER A 436 12.78 -5.63 2.67
N GLU A 437 11.96 -5.82 1.66
CA GLU A 437 11.06 -4.79 1.23
C GLU A 437 10.04 -4.75 2.36
N ASP A 438 10.42 -4.08 3.47
CA ASP A 438 9.42 -3.31 4.21
C ASP A 438 9.01 -2.27 3.20
N PHE A 439 8.09 -2.59 2.27
CA PHE A 439 7.55 -1.53 1.46
C PHE A 439 6.57 -0.71 2.24
N SER A 440 7.19 0.14 3.07
CA SER A 440 6.67 1.40 3.50
C SER A 440 6.40 2.20 2.25
N ASP A 441 5.24 2.00 1.65
CA ASP A 441 4.54 3.13 1.06
C ASP A 441 4.12 4.04 2.23
N SER A 442 5.10 4.78 2.75
CA SER A 442 4.76 6.05 3.36
C SER A 442 4.18 6.92 2.25
N MET A 443 2.87 6.85 2.02
CA MET A 443 2.12 8.02 1.57
C MET A 443 2.19 9.05 2.70
N SER A 444 3.37 9.67 2.85
CA SER A 444 3.45 10.96 3.48
C SER A 444 2.96 11.96 2.44
N VAL A 445 1.67 12.28 2.45
CA VAL A 445 1.20 13.49 1.77
C VAL A 445 1.73 14.67 2.56
N ARG A 446 2.89 15.18 2.13
CA ARG A 446 3.59 16.28 2.81
C ARG A 446 3.01 17.61 2.34
N TYR A 447 2.04 18.14 3.07
CA TYR A 447 1.56 19.51 2.86
C TYR A 447 2.61 20.50 3.38
N GLY A 448 3.28 21.22 2.47
CA GLY A 448 4.29 22.23 2.83
C GLY A 448 4.11 23.51 2.04
N VAL A 449 3.67 24.59 2.69
CA VAL A 449 3.61 25.94 2.12
C VAL A 449 5.04 26.38 1.82
N GLY A 450 5.41 26.43 0.56
CA GLY A 450 6.72 26.89 0.14
C GLY A 450 6.69 28.34 -0.34
N VAL A 451 7.37 29.23 0.38
CA VAL A 451 7.57 30.62 -0.09
C VAL A 451 8.81 30.63 -0.98
N GLY A 452 8.62 30.77 -2.29
CA GLY A 452 9.68 30.79 -3.30
C GLY A 452 10.05 32.20 -3.78
N PHE A 453 11.34 32.53 -3.84
CA PHE A 453 11.84 33.69 -4.59
C PHE A 453 12.51 33.24 -5.90
N GLU A 454 12.04 33.75 -7.04
CA GLU A 454 12.61 33.48 -8.37
C GLU A 454 13.69 34.52 -8.73
N ALA A 455 14.93 34.10 -8.94
CA ALA A 455 15.98 34.96 -9.49
C ALA A 455 16.44 34.46 -10.86
N LYS A 456 16.13 35.21 -11.93
CA LYS A 456 16.61 34.94 -13.29
C LYS A 456 18.03 35.46 -13.48
N ILE A 457 19.02 34.57 -13.58
CA ILE A 457 20.39 34.93 -13.95
C ILE A 457 20.61 34.63 -15.44
N LYS A 458 20.59 35.68 -16.26
CA LYS A 458 21.00 35.69 -17.68
C LYS A 458 20.29 34.67 -18.60
N GLY A 459 19.00 34.41 -18.38
CA GLY A 459 18.11 33.81 -19.39
C GLY A 459 18.35 32.34 -19.77
N VAL A 460 19.27 31.64 -19.12
CA VAL A 460 19.58 30.22 -19.40
C VAL A 460 19.46 29.35 -18.13
N VAL A 461 19.52 29.94 -16.93
CA VAL A 461 19.42 29.20 -15.65
C VAL A 461 18.36 29.87 -14.78
N ARG A 462 17.39 29.08 -14.33
CA ARG A 462 16.45 29.44 -13.25
C ARG A 462 17.00 28.83 -11.96
N ALA A 463 17.11 29.63 -10.91
CA ALA A 463 17.37 29.14 -9.57
C ALA A 463 16.31 29.75 -8.65
N GLY A 464 15.47 28.89 -8.06
CA GLY A 464 14.49 29.26 -7.04
C GLY A 464 14.96 28.76 -5.69
N PHE A 465 14.79 29.58 -4.65
CA PHE A 465 14.93 29.14 -3.27
C PHE A 465 13.55 29.12 -2.64
N MET A 466 13.11 27.95 -2.17
CA MET A 466 11.82 27.75 -1.49
C MET A 466 12.09 27.28 -0.06
N ALA A 467 11.57 28.00 0.93
CA ALA A 467 11.51 27.51 2.31
C ALA A 467 10.09 27.01 2.57
N ARG A 468 9.95 25.74 2.95
CA ARG A 468 8.67 25.10 3.25
C ARG A 468 8.38 25.12 4.75
N PHE A 469 7.17 25.53 5.11
CA PHE A 469 6.58 25.31 6.44
C PHE A 469 5.30 24.48 6.23
N GLY A 470 5.25 23.29 6.81
CA GLY A 470 4.17 22.33 6.58
C GLY A 470 3.65 21.71 7.88
N ARG A 471 2.35 21.41 7.92
CA ARG A 471 1.76 20.44 8.86
C ARG A 471 1.79 19.09 8.14
N GLU A 472 2.47 18.11 8.71
CA GLU A 472 2.60 16.77 8.14
C GLU A 472 1.47 15.87 8.63
N PHE A 473 0.70 15.31 7.70
CA PHE A 473 -0.12 14.12 7.93
C PHE A 473 0.45 13.02 7.03
N SER A 474 1.08 12.01 7.62
CA SER A 474 1.52 10.82 6.89
C SER A 474 0.70 9.62 7.35
N LYS A 475 -0.15 9.09 6.48
CA LYS A 475 -0.68 7.72 6.64
C LYS A 475 0.31 6.82 5.91
N ARG A 476 1.15 6.12 6.66
CA ARG A 476 2.20 5.25 6.12
C ARG A 476 1.65 3.84 6.01
N ARG A 477 1.28 3.41 4.80
CA ARG A 477 0.86 2.06 4.49
C ARG A 477 2.09 1.25 4.09
N THR A 478 2.55 0.34 4.95
CA THR A 478 3.72 -0.48 4.65
C THR A 478 3.33 -1.85 4.12
N LEU A 479 2.91 -1.94 2.85
CA LEU A 479 2.74 -3.22 2.15
C LEU A 479 4.11 -3.76 1.72
N GLY A 480 4.71 -4.68 2.47
CA GLY A 480 6.03 -5.24 2.15
C GLY A 480 6.01 -6.57 1.41
N LYS A 481 6.35 -6.59 0.11
CA LYS A 481 6.66 -7.85 -0.60
C LYS A 481 8.16 -8.11 -0.58
N ARG A 482 8.60 -9.21 0.04
CA ARG A 482 10.03 -9.53 0.10
C ARG A 482 10.51 -10.21 -1.18
N TYR A 483 11.15 -9.47 -2.08
CA TYR A 483 11.85 -10.05 -3.23
C TYR A 483 13.32 -10.34 -2.89
N THR A 484 13.71 -11.60 -2.85
CA THR A 484 15.15 -11.93 -2.79
C THR A 484 15.68 -12.10 -4.22
N ILE A 485 16.30 -11.05 -4.75
CA ILE A 485 17.03 -11.09 -6.03
C ILE A 485 18.52 -11.15 -5.72
N GLY A 486 19.18 -12.23 -6.15
CA GLY A 486 20.62 -12.42 -5.93
C GLY A 486 21.37 -12.48 -7.25
N SER A 487 22.50 -11.78 -7.33
CA SER A 487 23.48 -11.93 -8.41
C SER A 487 24.86 -12.17 -7.80
N ARG A 488 25.64 -13.04 -8.43
CA ARG A 488 27.05 -13.27 -8.08
C ARG A 488 27.94 -12.85 -9.24
N PHE A 489 28.93 -12.02 -8.93
CA PHE A 489 29.93 -11.55 -9.87
C PHE A 489 31.30 -12.03 -9.40
N SER A 490 32.11 -12.53 -10.33
CA SER A 490 33.53 -12.77 -10.10
C SER A 490 34.32 -11.72 -10.87
N ILE A 491 35.21 -11.03 -10.19
CA ILE A 491 36.04 -9.97 -10.76
C ILE A 491 37.50 -10.32 -10.52
N SER A 492 38.32 -10.24 -11.57
CA SER A 492 39.77 -10.39 -11.47
C SER A 492 40.46 -9.11 -11.94
N PRO A 493 41.22 -8.42 -11.07
CA PRO A 493 42.04 -7.30 -11.51
C PRO A 493 43.28 -7.84 -12.26
N ASP A 494 43.41 -7.61 -13.56
CA ASP A 494 44.62 -7.96 -14.33
C ASP A 494 45.15 -6.72 -15.06
N VAL A 495 46.19 -6.11 -14.51
CA VAL A 495 46.81 -4.90 -15.06
C VAL A 495 47.51 -5.17 -16.39
N ASP A 496 47.99 -6.39 -16.61
CA ASP A 496 48.69 -6.74 -17.85
C ASP A 496 47.69 -6.82 -19.02
N ALA A 497 46.48 -7.28 -18.74
CA ALA A 497 45.39 -7.34 -19.73
C ALA A 497 44.63 -6.01 -19.89
N HIS A 498 44.52 -5.20 -18.83
CA HIS A 498 43.52 -4.12 -18.74
C HIS A 498 44.09 -2.73 -18.41
N GLY A 499 45.39 -2.64 -18.13
CA GLY A 499 46.08 -1.40 -17.77
C GLY A 499 45.88 -0.97 -16.31
N ASN A 500 46.47 0.17 -15.96
CA ASN A 500 46.59 0.65 -14.57
C ASN A 500 45.30 1.26 -13.97
N ASP A 501 44.24 1.39 -14.76
CA ASP A 501 42.97 2.02 -14.36
C ASP A 501 41.88 0.95 -14.18
N PHE A 502 42.02 0.11 -13.16
CA PHE A 502 41.17 -1.06 -12.95
C PHE A 502 40.24 -0.85 -11.73
N SER A 503 39.34 0.12 -11.86
CA SER A 503 38.15 0.17 -11.01
C SER A 503 36.97 -0.48 -11.71
N VAL A 504 36.17 -1.17 -10.92
CA VAL A 504 34.90 -1.75 -11.31
C VAL A 504 33.77 -0.92 -10.74
N VAL A 505 32.75 -0.69 -11.54
CA VAL A 505 31.53 -0.01 -11.15
C VAL A 505 30.39 -0.99 -11.32
N MET A 506 29.71 -1.29 -10.22
CA MET A 506 28.46 -2.03 -10.24
C MET A 506 27.34 -1.03 -10.48
N VAL A 507 26.55 -1.32 -11.49
CA VAL A 507 25.52 -0.43 -12.01
C VAL A 507 24.19 -1.17 -11.92
N SER A 508 23.22 -0.56 -11.25
CA SER A 508 21.85 -1.05 -11.19
C SER A 508 20.96 -0.27 -12.14
N SER A 509 20.04 -0.95 -12.80
CA SER A 509 18.91 -0.35 -13.49
C SER A 509 17.64 -1.09 -13.09
N GLY A 510 16.69 -0.38 -12.46
CA GLY A 510 15.38 -0.92 -12.11
C GLY A 510 14.40 -0.90 -13.28
N CYS A 511 13.36 -1.70 -13.19
CA CYS A 511 12.14 -1.62 -14.00
C CYS A 511 10.97 -1.32 -13.10
N PHE A 512 10.12 -0.41 -13.56
CA PHE A 512 8.97 0.02 -12.80
C PHE A 512 7.71 -0.09 -13.65
N HIS A 513 6.60 -0.47 -13.05
CA HIS A 513 5.29 -0.15 -13.58
C HIS A 513 4.87 1.21 -13.05
N ALA A 514 4.70 2.16 -13.96
CA ALA A 514 4.15 3.47 -13.67
C ALA A 514 2.63 3.42 -13.76
N TYR A 515 2.00 3.92 -12.71
CA TYR A 515 0.57 4.17 -12.60
C TYR A 515 0.35 5.68 -12.55
N ARG A 516 -0.73 6.14 -13.17
CA ARG A 516 -1.09 7.56 -13.19
C ARG A 516 -2.45 7.72 -12.56
N TYR A 517 -2.57 8.68 -11.66
CA TYR A 517 -3.81 9.04 -11.00
C TYR A 517 -4.13 10.50 -11.27
N GLU A 518 -5.40 10.79 -11.42
CA GLU A 518 -5.95 12.14 -11.45
C GLU A 518 -6.54 12.44 -10.07
N ILE A 519 -6.11 13.54 -9.47
CA ILE A 519 -6.60 13.97 -8.17
C ILE A 519 -7.88 14.77 -8.39
N ASP A 520 -8.98 14.32 -7.79
CA ASP A 520 -10.23 15.06 -7.69
C ASP A 520 -10.34 15.67 -6.30
N ASP A 521 -10.37 17.00 -6.24
CA ASP A 521 -10.44 17.77 -4.99
C ASP A 521 -11.52 18.86 -5.16
N PRO A 522 -12.80 18.47 -5.14
CA PRO A 522 -13.91 19.35 -5.49
C PRO A 522 -14.08 20.52 -4.49
N VAL A 523 -13.65 20.34 -3.24
CA VAL A 523 -13.71 21.36 -2.17
C VAL A 523 -12.41 22.15 -1.99
N GLY A 524 -11.32 21.72 -2.63
CA GLY A 524 -10.01 22.35 -2.45
C GLY A 524 -9.37 22.06 -1.10
N ALA A 525 -9.62 20.88 -0.52
CA ALA A 525 -9.08 20.48 0.78
C ALA A 525 -7.58 20.10 0.72
N LEU A 526 -7.08 19.65 -0.44
CA LEU A 526 -5.70 19.18 -0.61
C LEU A 526 -4.72 20.32 -0.97
N ASP A 527 -5.17 21.31 -1.75
CA ASP A 527 -4.54 22.60 -2.15
C ASP A 527 -5.09 22.94 -3.55
N GLU A 528 -5.31 24.22 -3.87
CA GLU A 528 -5.83 24.66 -5.17
C GLU A 528 -4.95 24.20 -6.36
N GLU A 529 -3.66 23.96 -6.13
CA GLU A 529 -2.73 23.47 -7.15
C GLU A 529 -2.81 21.94 -7.39
N LEU A 530 -3.37 21.17 -6.46
CA LEU A 530 -3.45 19.70 -6.56
C LEU A 530 -4.72 19.22 -7.25
N GLY A 531 -5.83 19.95 -7.15
CA GLY A 531 -7.07 19.61 -7.85
C GLY A 531 -6.88 19.54 -9.37
N GLY A 532 -7.23 18.40 -9.98
CA GLY A 532 -7.03 18.12 -11.40
C GLY A 532 -5.57 17.85 -11.80
N SER A 533 -4.65 17.79 -10.84
CA SER A 533 -3.27 17.39 -11.09
C SER A 533 -3.16 15.88 -11.29
N THR A 534 -2.07 15.45 -11.93
CA THR A 534 -1.77 14.03 -12.10
C THR A 534 -0.65 13.60 -11.15
N MET A 535 -0.90 12.55 -10.37
CA MET A 535 0.09 11.88 -9.55
C MET A 535 0.63 10.64 -10.28
N GLY A 536 1.95 10.46 -10.28
CA GLY A 536 2.60 9.26 -10.80
C GLY A 536 3.10 8.38 -9.67
N MET A 537 2.74 7.10 -9.68
CA MET A 537 3.28 6.09 -8.76
C MET A 537 4.10 5.08 -9.55
N MET A 538 5.21 4.61 -8.99
CA MET A 538 6.10 3.64 -9.65
C MET A 538 6.29 2.43 -8.75
N VAL A 539 5.88 1.26 -9.24
CA VAL A 539 6.05 -0.03 -8.54
C VAL A 539 7.24 -0.76 -9.16
N PRO A 540 8.29 -1.11 -8.41
CA PRO A 540 9.40 -1.89 -8.95
C PRO A 540 8.90 -3.29 -9.34
N VAL A 541 9.15 -3.69 -10.59
CA VAL A 541 8.75 -5.00 -11.14
C VAL A 541 9.94 -5.84 -11.57
N GLY A 542 11.12 -5.27 -11.52
CA GLY A 542 12.35 -5.97 -11.81
C GLY A 542 13.52 -5.02 -11.91
N GLY A 543 14.57 -5.52 -12.54
CA GLY A 543 15.77 -4.76 -12.77
C GLY A 543 16.94 -5.70 -13.00
N GLN A 544 18.10 -5.10 -13.15
CA GLN A 544 19.33 -5.82 -13.33
C GLN A 544 20.49 -5.06 -12.70
N VAL A 545 21.47 -5.83 -12.26
CA VAL A 545 22.78 -5.32 -11.86
C VAL A 545 23.79 -5.82 -12.87
N THR A 546 24.52 -4.89 -13.46
CA THR A 546 25.64 -5.18 -14.35
C THR A 546 26.94 -4.65 -13.76
N VAL A 547 28.06 -5.20 -14.23
CA VAL A 547 29.39 -4.87 -13.75
C VAL A 547 30.20 -4.32 -14.90
N TRP A 548 30.64 -3.07 -14.77
CA TRP A 548 31.37 -2.35 -15.79
C TRP A 548 32.74 -1.92 -15.32
N SER A 549 33.68 -1.74 -16.25
CA SER A 549 34.88 -0.98 -15.94
C SER A 549 34.54 0.49 -15.69
N SER A 550 35.26 1.13 -14.78
CA SER A 550 35.15 2.58 -14.51
C SER A 550 35.35 3.43 -15.76
N LYS A 551 36.20 3.01 -16.70
CA LYS A 551 36.38 3.68 -18.00
C LYS A 551 35.10 3.68 -18.82
N ARG A 552 34.46 2.51 -18.94
CA ARG A 552 33.21 2.33 -19.67
C ARG A 552 32.06 3.08 -19.02
N TYR A 553 31.92 2.93 -17.70
CA TYR A 553 30.96 3.69 -16.91
C TYR A 553 31.13 5.20 -17.08
N ASN A 554 32.37 5.71 -16.99
CA ASN A 554 32.65 7.13 -17.15
C ASN A 554 32.45 7.62 -18.58
N ALA A 555 32.65 6.77 -19.60
CA ALA A 555 32.30 7.10 -20.98
C ALA A 555 30.79 7.31 -21.11
N LEU A 556 29.98 6.41 -20.53
CA LEU A 556 28.52 6.58 -20.49
C LEU A 556 28.13 7.81 -19.67
N ALA A 557 28.72 8.01 -18.49
CA ALA A 557 28.40 9.14 -17.62
C ALA A 557 28.65 10.48 -18.30
N LYS A 558 29.75 10.60 -19.05
CA LYS A 558 30.05 11.77 -19.88
C LYS A 558 29.08 11.93 -21.06
N HIS A 559 28.65 10.83 -21.67
CA HIS A 559 27.70 10.86 -22.78
C HIS A 559 26.31 11.32 -22.33
N LEU A 560 25.79 10.76 -21.23
CA LEU A 560 24.47 11.10 -20.69
C LEU A 560 24.47 12.45 -19.96
N GLY A 561 25.60 12.83 -19.37
CA GLY A 561 25.78 14.11 -18.66
C GLY A 561 25.07 14.21 -17.31
N ASN A 562 24.27 13.20 -16.92
CA ASN A 562 23.50 13.17 -15.67
C ASN A 562 23.99 12.11 -14.66
N LEU A 563 24.96 11.27 -15.02
CA LEU A 563 25.58 10.32 -14.09
C LEU A 563 26.86 10.90 -13.49
N PRO A 564 27.18 10.59 -12.23
CA PRO A 564 28.44 11.03 -11.64
C PRO A 564 29.62 10.40 -12.37
N VAL A 565 30.69 11.17 -12.62
CA VAL A 565 31.95 10.62 -13.11
C VAL A 565 32.74 10.10 -11.90
N ILE A 566 33.08 8.82 -11.90
CA ILE A 566 33.87 8.19 -10.84
C ILE A 566 35.34 8.41 -11.17
N GLU A 567 35.98 9.35 -10.47
CA GLU A 567 37.41 9.59 -10.60
C GLU A 567 38.19 8.39 -10.03
N THR A 568 38.92 7.68 -10.90
CA THR A 568 39.88 6.68 -10.46
C THR A 568 41.16 7.37 -9.97
N PRO A 569 41.57 7.19 -8.71
CA PRO A 569 42.86 7.65 -8.23
C PRO A 569 43.98 7.18 -9.16
N VAL A 570 44.80 8.12 -9.63
CA VAL A 570 45.79 7.91 -10.71
C VAL A 570 46.82 6.83 -10.38
N ARG A 571 47.02 6.45 -9.10
CA ARG A 571 47.86 5.33 -8.66
C ARG A 571 47.43 4.78 -7.30
N ILE A 572 46.91 3.55 -7.26
CA ILE A 572 47.03 2.71 -6.06
C ILE A 572 48.28 1.87 -6.26
N GLY A 573 49.44 2.30 -5.76
CA GLY A 573 50.66 1.48 -5.81
C GLY A 573 51.26 1.21 -7.20
N ASP A 574 52.34 0.44 -7.21
CA ASP A 574 53.08 -0.01 -8.39
C ASP A 574 53.19 -1.54 -8.31
N PRO A 575 52.65 -2.32 -9.27
CA PRO A 575 52.70 -3.77 -9.18
C PRO A 575 54.13 -4.33 -9.15
N SER A 576 55.11 -3.62 -9.72
CA SER A 576 56.52 -4.00 -9.63
C SER A 576 57.15 -3.75 -8.26
N SER A 577 56.47 -3.00 -7.39
CA SER A 577 56.88 -2.78 -6.00
C SER A 577 56.41 -3.88 -5.05
N TYR A 578 55.53 -4.80 -5.50
CA TYR A 578 55.16 -5.95 -4.70
C TYR A 578 56.31 -6.95 -4.61
N PRO A 579 56.48 -7.62 -3.45
CA PRO A 579 57.37 -8.76 -3.35
C PRO A 579 56.98 -9.82 -4.38
N ALA A 580 57.94 -10.26 -5.20
CA ALA A 580 57.75 -11.38 -6.14
C ALA A 580 57.58 -12.74 -5.45
N SER A 581 57.63 -12.77 -4.12
CA SER A 581 57.40 -13.94 -3.28
C SER A 581 56.79 -13.51 -1.93
N PRO A 582 55.99 -14.36 -1.26
CA PRO A 582 55.39 -14.02 0.03
C PRO A 582 56.44 -13.57 1.05
N MET A 583 56.28 -12.38 1.60
CA MET A 583 57.15 -11.82 2.63
C MET A 583 56.37 -11.51 3.91
N THR A 584 57.04 -11.62 5.06
CA THR A 584 56.55 -11.15 6.35
C THR A 584 56.43 -9.62 6.35
N THR A 585 55.73 -9.07 7.34
CA THR A 585 55.63 -7.61 7.54
C THR A 585 56.99 -6.91 7.77
N THR A 586 58.06 -7.70 8.01
CA THR A 586 59.45 -7.22 8.11
C THR A 586 60.26 -7.46 6.83
N LEU A 587 59.62 -7.77 5.69
CA LEU A 587 60.24 -8.03 4.39
C LEU A 587 61.16 -9.28 4.35
N GLY A 588 61.00 -10.21 5.29
CA GLY A 588 61.67 -11.52 5.26
C GLY A 588 60.81 -12.54 4.51
N ALA A 589 61.40 -13.62 3.96
CA ALA A 589 60.59 -14.70 3.39
C ALA A 589 59.67 -15.32 4.46
N VAL A 590 58.39 -15.55 4.12
CA VAL A 590 57.48 -16.33 4.97
C VAL A 590 58.02 -17.75 5.06
N GLN A 591 58.30 -18.24 6.28
CA GLN A 591 58.77 -19.61 6.45
C GLN A 591 57.63 -20.57 6.06
N ALA A 592 57.97 -21.70 5.42
CA ALA A 592 56.97 -22.66 4.94
C ALA A 592 56.01 -23.15 6.05
N ASP A 593 56.50 -23.17 7.30
CA ASP A 593 55.77 -23.60 8.48
C ASP A 593 54.80 -22.51 9.01
N ASP A 594 54.98 -21.25 8.61
CA ASP A 594 54.14 -20.10 8.99
C ASP A 594 53.00 -19.84 7.97
N ALA A 595 52.98 -20.57 6.85
CA ALA A 595 51.91 -20.48 5.87
C ALA A 595 50.66 -21.22 6.38
N VAL A 596 49.63 -20.47 6.78
CA VAL A 596 48.35 -21.02 7.29
C VAL A 596 47.62 -21.87 6.25
N PHE A 597 47.92 -21.67 4.95
CA PHE A 597 47.42 -22.47 3.84
C PHE A 597 48.58 -22.87 2.90
N PRO A 598 49.30 -23.97 3.17
CA PRO A 598 50.48 -24.37 2.39
C PRO A 598 50.13 -24.88 0.98
N ARG A 599 48.84 -25.07 0.67
CA ARG A 599 48.28 -25.35 -0.65
C ARG A 599 46.91 -24.71 -0.74
N THR A 600 46.82 -23.50 -1.28
CA THR A 600 45.56 -22.99 -1.82
C THR A 600 45.29 -23.77 -3.11
N PRO A 601 44.16 -24.46 -3.27
CA PRO A 601 43.83 -25.08 -4.55
C PRO A 601 43.70 -23.98 -5.62
N ASP A 602 44.52 -24.07 -6.67
CA ASP A 602 44.36 -23.27 -7.88
C ASP A 602 43.09 -23.70 -8.62
N LEU A 603 42.00 -22.97 -8.39
CA LEU A 603 40.85 -23.00 -9.26
C LEU A 603 41.02 -21.90 -10.30
N LYS A 604 41.54 -22.26 -11.48
CA LYS A 604 41.43 -21.41 -12.67
C LYS A 604 39.97 -21.42 -13.12
N VAL A 605 39.23 -20.37 -12.75
CA VAL A 605 37.91 -20.10 -13.31
C VAL A 605 38.10 -19.13 -14.47
N SER A 606 37.60 -19.54 -15.64
CA SER A 606 37.71 -18.90 -16.94
C SER A 606 37.07 -17.52 -17.01
N ASP A 607 37.51 -16.76 -18.01
CA ASP A 607 37.00 -15.46 -18.47
C ASP A 607 35.49 -15.32 -18.39
N VAL A 608 35.07 -14.14 -17.91
CA VAL A 608 33.70 -13.65 -17.78
C VAL A 608 32.88 -14.34 -16.67
N GLY A 609 32.52 -13.57 -15.64
CA GLY A 609 31.80 -14.07 -14.47
C GLY A 609 30.51 -14.84 -14.82
N ILE A 610 30.29 -15.95 -14.12
CA ILE A 610 29.04 -16.72 -14.19
C ILE A 610 27.96 -15.94 -13.44
N VAL A 611 26.89 -15.54 -14.14
CA VAL A 611 25.67 -15.00 -13.54
C VAL A 611 24.78 -16.18 -13.16
N GLY A 612 24.59 -16.41 -11.86
CA GLY A 612 23.59 -17.34 -11.33
C GLY A 612 22.41 -16.55 -10.77
N TYR A 613 21.21 -16.82 -11.27
CA TYR A 613 19.95 -16.25 -10.80
C TYR A 613 19.24 -17.25 -9.88
N TRP A 614 18.73 -16.78 -8.76
CA TRP A 614 17.64 -17.45 -8.07
C TRP A 614 16.60 -16.40 -7.63
N LEU A 615 15.34 -16.82 -7.52
CA LEU A 615 14.23 -16.04 -6.99
C LEU A 615 13.63 -16.82 -5.83
N ALA A 616 13.46 -16.16 -4.69
CA ALA A 616 12.68 -16.68 -3.56
C ALA A 616 11.74 -15.57 -3.09
N VAL A 617 10.45 -15.93 -2.93
CA VAL A 617 9.36 -15.02 -2.57
C VAL A 617 8.83 -15.40 -1.18
N GLY A 618 8.60 -14.40 -0.33
CA GLY A 618 7.90 -14.54 0.94
C GLY A 618 7.22 -13.22 1.33
N GLU A 619 6.08 -13.31 1.98
CA GLU A 619 5.21 -12.17 2.32
C GLU A 619 5.19 -11.95 3.85
N TYR A 620 5.14 -10.70 4.31
CA TYR A 620 4.88 -10.33 5.71
C TYR A 620 4.40 -8.87 5.82
N GLU A 621 3.69 -8.56 6.91
CA GLU A 621 3.04 -7.25 7.15
C GLU A 621 3.49 -6.64 8.49
N VAL A 622 3.68 -5.30 8.54
CA VAL A 622 3.97 -4.54 9.78
C VAL A 622 3.34 -3.15 9.74
N ASN A 623 2.50 -2.83 10.73
CA ASN A 623 1.83 -1.52 10.89
C ASN A 623 2.56 -0.61 11.91
N GLU A 624 3.00 0.59 11.49
CA GLU A 624 3.58 1.60 12.39
C GLU A 624 3.29 3.04 11.92
N ARG A 625 2.78 3.89 12.82
CA ARG A 625 2.49 5.33 12.59
C ARG A 625 3.57 6.16 13.28
N SER A 626 4.18 7.12 12.56
CA SER A 626 5.14 8.07 13.16
C SER A 626 4.82 9.52 12.78
N GLN A 627 4.96 10.44 13.74
CA GLN A 627 4.99 11.88 13.49
C GLN A 627 6.44 12.32 13.36
N SER A 628 6.80 12.92 12.22
CA SER A 628 8.12 13.51 12.00
C SER A 628 8.00 15.04 11.88
N ILE A 629 9.10 15.74 12.11
CA ILE A 629 9.24 17.15 11.72
C ILE A 629 10.43 17.17 10.78
N ASP A 630 10.16 17.18 9.47
CA ASP A 630 11.20 17.24 8.45
C ASP A 630 11.51 18.69 8.07
N LEU A 631 12.81 19.06 8.18
CA LEU A 631 13.35 20.24 7.53
C LEU A 631 14.09 19.78 6.27
N SER A 632 13.46 19.92 5.11
CA SER A 632 14.10 19.66 3.82
C SER A 632 14.29 20.94 3.00
N GLY A 633 15.40 20.99 2.27
CA GLY A 633 15.71 22.03 1.31
C GLY A 633 15.66 21.47 -0.11
N TYR A 634 14.86 22.10 -0.98
CA TYR A 634 14.72 21.70 -2.38
C TYR A 634 15.62 22.53 -3.31
N GLY A 635 16.19 21.88 -4.33
CA GLY A 635 16.83 22.53 -5.47
C GLY A 635 16.32 21.96 -6.79
N ASP A 636 15.86 22.84 -7.69
CA ASP A 636 15.57 22.54 -9.10
C ASP A 636 16.77 22.92 -9.97
N VAL A 637 17.10 22.07 -10.95
CA VAL A 637 17.87 22.49 -12.13
C VAL A 637 17.23 21.90 -13.38
N GLY A 638 16.52 22.74 -14.13
CA GLY A 638 15.96 22.38 -15.45
C GLY A 638 16.79 22.90 -16.64
N VAL A 639 16.81 22.11 -17.72
CA VAL A 639 17.25 22.55 -19.07
C VAL A 639 16.18 22.14 -20.09
N GLY A 640 15.35 23.09 -20.53
CA GLY A 640 14.22 22.81 -21.44
C GLY A 640 12.99 22.27 -20.70
N PRO A 641 12.15 21.40 -21.33
CA PRO A 641 10.92 20.88 -20.71
C PRO A 641 11.15 19.78 -19.66
N VAL A 642 12.40 19.47 -19.32
CA VAL A 642 12.76 18.43 -18.35
C VAL A 642 13.39 19.09 -17.12
N SER A 643 12.83 18.82 -15.95
CA SER A 643 13.35 19.21 -14.63
C SER A 643 13.81 17.98 -13.86
N LEU A 644 14.95 18.09 -13.19
CA LEU A 644 15.45 17.09 -12.24
C LEU A 644 15.32 17.66 -10.83
N ASN A 645 14.61 16.91 -9.99
CA ASN A 645 14.34 17.26 -8.60
C ASN A 645 15.27 16.44 -7.70
N PHE A 646 15.93 17.08 -6.74
CA PHE A 646 16.62 16.37 -5.66
C PHE A 646 16.18 16.92 -4.31
N ASP A 647 15.94 16.00 -3.37
CA ASP A 647 15.56 16.28 -2.00
C ASP A 647 16.75 16.00 -1.06
N VAL A 648 17.00 16.91 -0.13
CA VAL A 648 17.93 16.72 0.99
C VAL A 648 17.20 17.06 2.27
N GLY A 649 16.78 16.02 3.00
CA GLY A 649 16.14 16.13 4.31
C GLY A 649 17.07 15.79 5.47
N LEU A 650 16.99 16.56 6.56
CA LEU A 650 17.52 16.20 7.87
C LEU A 650 16.35 15.74 8.74
N ASN A 651 16.35 14.47 9.09
CA ASN A 651 15.27 13.82 9.81
C ASN A 651 15.62 13.73 11.31
N GLN A 652 14.75 14.24 12.20
CA GLN A 652 14.91 14.08 13.65
C GLN A 652 13.60 13.56 14.25
N GLY A 653 13.44 12.24 14.27
CA GLY A 653 12.28 11.57 14.86
C GLY A 653 12.31 11.56 16.40
N ARG A 654 11.14 11.68 17.02
CA ARG A 654 10.88 11.23 18.39
C ARG A 654 9.92 10.05 18.32
N SER A 655 10.37 8.91 18.84
CA SER A 655 9.55 7.73 19.14
C SER A 655 8.54 8.01 20.24
#